data_AF-A0A2G8TFE1-F1
#
_entry.id   AF-A0A2G8TFE1-F1
#
_cell.length_a   1.000
_cell.length_b   1.000
_cell.length_c   1.000
_cell.angle_alpha   90.00
_cell.angle_beta   90.00
_cell.angle_gamma   90.00
#
_symmetry.space_group_name_H-M   'P 1'
#
loop_
_entity.id
_entity.type
_entity.pdbx_description
1 polymer ?
#
loop_
_entity_poly.entity_id
_entity_poly.type
_entity_poly.pdbx_seq_one_letter_code
_entity_poly.pdbx_strand_id
1 'polypeptide(L)'
;MIGYLPSTGNLMSIRNLLRKLLLPLLAAPLAAVADPIYTLTLLPDGFYASAINNAGQVVGSAGGGAAVWSPTSVAYFLPGAEGLAINNHGDVAGRLGTQGFIYSAGVLEPIDASNGRNWATGISDSRRVSGTVRLFGGAETRAFVYVDGGFAPILAFGGYQDFGNAINNAGQVTGFASVLFGGGDLSDPPRHAFIYDFLGTVRSLGTLGGPVSEGNDINEGDQVAGWSSTTSAGEERPFLFTDGAGMVNLGSLGGSSGRAFGLNNAGAAVGMSDVSSGAGFDYHAFLYDDGAMVDLNALIDPASGWRIVSATDINDQRQILGRACLGDTFECRAVRLDLMPPVPEPGAWAMLIAGLGLLAWRKRRQAARPLLLALLASPLAALADPVYTLRFLPADFQAVNINNAGQVVGTFNNAAAIWTTAGTRDISALAPGSFGTAINNRGHIGLGWEGDGYLYSSDALRNIGRLGIWDFNYVSALNDAGQATGNAFYGPGERARGFVYSDGIVRIIPTLGGDWSRASAINNQGQAAGIATIDSTDFINPTRTAIVFQDGELRDLGGLGGLISEAYDINEVGQVVGMAETTADFKSGEGHAFLFDGVVMADLGFLGTGIRASALGLNNDGIVVGASEWNFDLPFDSHGFLYGSAGMVDINTLIDPALGWTIVSAKDINDADQILALACRDGLCTNVLLDPIALAVPEPHAWMMVVAGLALLGSRRRRGPRWSEKFTV
;
A
#
# COMPACT_ATOMS: atom_id res chain seq x y z
N MET A 1 85.32 -15.79 -36.06
CA MET A 1 84.63 -14.48 -36.11
C MET A 1 83.14 -14.79 -36.03
N ILE A 2 82.49 -14.47 -34.91
CA ILE A 2 81.70 -13.23 -34.66
C ILE A 2 80.36 -13.21 -35.43
N GLY A 3 79.27 -13.18 -34.66
CA GLY A 3 78.08 -12.37 -34.97
C GLY A 3 76.84 -13.05 -35.58
N TYR A 4 75.86 -13.42 -34.73
CA TYR A 4 74.51 -12.80 -34.61
C TYR A 4 73.45 -13.77 -34.05
N LEU A 5 72.52 -13.21 -33.27
CA LEU A 5 71.31 -13.81 -32.66
C LEU A 5 70.07 -13.02 -33.18
N PRO A 6 68.81 -13.42 -32.90
CA PRO A 6 68.22 -14.77 -32.71
C PRO A 6 66.87 -14.95 -33.46
N SER A 7 66.30 -16.17 -33.55
CA SER A 7 64.83 -16.38 -33.43
C SER A 7 64.37 -17.85 -33.32
N THR A 8 63.24 -18.05 -32.59
CA THR A 8 62.28 -19.18 -32.62
C THR A 8 62.69 -20.62 -32.22
N GLY A 9 61.74 -21.36 -31.64
CA GLY A 9 61.77 -22.85 -31.61
C GLY A 9 61.34 -23.55 -30.31
N ASN A 10 60.17 -23.23 -29.74
CA ASN A 10 59.72 -23.83 -28.47
C ASN A 10 59.06 -25.22 -28.69
N LEU A 11 59.44 -26.24 -27.92
CA LEU A 11 58.78 -27.56 -27.89
C LEU A 11 58.94 -28.21 -26.50
N MET A 12 57.94 -28.05 -25.63
CA MET A 12 57.85 -28.77 -24.35
C MET A 12 56.46 -29.39 -24.16
N SER A 13 56.43 -30.61 -23.62
CA SER A 13 55.31 -31.56 -23.82
C SER A 13 54.11 -31.36 -22.89
N ILE A 14 52.91 -31.50 -23.48
CA ILE A 14 51.56 -31.42 -22.88
C ILE A 14 51.41 -32.29 -21.61
N ARG A 15 52.17 -33.40 -21.48
CA ARG A 15 52.09 -34.30 -20.31
C ARG A 15 52.45 -33.65 -18.97
N ASN A 16 53.27 -32.58 -18.96
CA ASN A 16 53.63 -31.87 -17.72
C ASN A 16 52.60 -30.82 -17.30
N LEU A 17 51.68 -30.41 -18.19
CA LEU A 17 50.61 -29.46 -17.85
C LEU A 17 49.47 -30.19 -17.10
N LEU A 18 49.05 -31.35 -17.60
CA LEU A 18 47.98 -32.16 -17.02
C LEU A 18 48.27 -32.61 -15.58
N ARG A 19 49.52 -32.99 -15.26
CA ARG A 19 49.90 -33.34 -13.88
C ARG A 19 49.91 -32.17 -12.90
N LYS A 20 49.99 -30.92 -13.36
CA LYS A 20 49.91 -29.72 -12.50
C LYS A 20 48.49 -29.19 -12.33
N LEU A 21 47.58 -29.52 -13.23
CA LEU A 21 46.16 -29.12 -13.16
C LEU A 21 45.28 -30.10 -12.37
N LEU A 22 45.71 -31.35 -12.15
CA LEU A 22 44.92 -32.38 -11.44
C LEU A 22 45.14 -32.44 -9.93
N LEU A 23 46.20 -31.86 -9.38
CA LEU A 23 46.48 -31.87 -7.93
C LEU A 23 45.72 -30.82 -7.08
N PRO A 24 45.29 -29.64 -7.59
CA PRO A 24 44.49 -28.70 -6.79
C PRO A 24 43.04 -29.16 -6.57
N LEU A 25 42.50 -30.02 -7.44
CA LEU A 25 41.10 -30.47 -7.39
C LEU A 25 40.80 -31.53 -6.31
N LEU A 26 41.80 -31.97 -5.55
CA LEU A 26 41.66 -32.98 -4.47
C LEU A 26 41.85 -32.38 -3.07
N ALA A 27 41.79 -31.05 -2.93
CA ALA A 27 42.06 -30.34 -1.68
C ALA A 27 41.07 -29.19 -1.38
N ALA A 28 39.82 -29.30 -1.84
CA ALA A 28 38.72 -28.50 -1.30
C ALA A 28 38.13 -29.21 -0.06
N PRO A 29 37.87 -28.50 1.05
CA PRO A 29 37.29 -29.10 2.24
C PRO A 29 35.82 -29.52 2.03
N LEU A 30 35.37 -30.40 2.91
CA LEU A 30 34.03 -31.00 2.89
C LEU A 30 32.91 -29.97 3.10
N ALA A 31 31.71 -30.35 2.63
CA ALA A 31 30.42 -29.77 2.98
C ALA A 31 30.22 -28.29 2.59
N ALA A 32 29.94 -28.06 1.31
CA ALA A 32 28.89 -27.11 0.97
C ALA A 32 27.55 -27.73 1.42
N VAL A 33 27.14 -27.46 2.66
CA VAL A 33 25.70 -27.51 2.97
C VAL A 33 25.13 -26.35 2.18
N ALA A 34 24.34 -26.63 1.14
CA ALA A 34 23.58 -25.59 0.47
C ALA A 34 22.68 -24.91 1.52
N ASP A 35 22.62 -23.58 1.51
CA ASP A 35 21.76 -22.83 2.43
C ASP A 35 20.33 -23.38 2.36
N PRO A 36 19.61 -23.47 3.49
CA PRO A 36 18.29 -24.10 3.54
C PRO A 36 17.32 -23.39 2.59
N ILE A 37 17.00 -24.06 1.47
CA ILE A 37 16.05 -23.54 0.49
C ILE A 37 14.63 -23.78 1.03
N TYR A 38 13.80 -22.75 0.95
CA TYR A 38 12.37 -22.82 1.20
C TYR A 38 11.60 -22.95 -0.12
N THR A 39 10.63 -23.86 -0.16
CA THR A 39 9.61 -23.85 -1.23
C THR A 39 8.51 -22.85 -0.89
N LEU A 40 8.18 -21.98 -1.85
CA LEU A 40 7.14 -20.96 -1.74
C LEU A 40 5.79 -21.53 -2.21
N THR A 41 4.81 -21.57 -1.31
CA THR A 41 3.41 -21.90 -1.60
C THR A 41 2.56 -20.64 -1.53
N LEU A 42 1.95 -20.23 -2.64
CA LEU A 42 0.99 -19.12 -2.68
C LEU A 42 -0.34 -19.53 -2.03
N LEU A 43 -0.87 -18.69 -1.15
CA LEU A 43 -2.24 -18.83 -0.64
C LEU A 43 -3.25 -18.25 -1.66
N PRO A 44 -4.55 -18.58 -1.53
CA PRO A 44 -5.61 -18.11 -2.43
C PRO A 44 -5.63 -16.59 -2.60
N ASP A 45 -6.14 -16.14 -3.73
CA ASP A 45 -6.40 -14.72 -3.98
C ASP A 45 -7.35 -14.16 -2.90
N GLY A 46 -7.06 -12.93 -2.45
CA GLY A 46 -7.81 -12.29 -1.37
C GLY A 46 -7.62 -12.90 0.03
N PHE A 47 -6.76 -13.90 0.23
CA PHE A 47 -6.48 -14.45 1.56
C PHE A 47 -5.46 -13.57 2.31
N TYR A 48 -5.90 -12.93 3.39
CA TYR A 48 -5.04 -12.16 4.30
C TYR A 48 -4.70 -13.02 5.50
N ALA A 49 -3.49 -13.55 5.54
CA ALA A 49 -3.04 -14.46 6.60
C ALA A 49 -2.59 -13.71 7.86
N SER A 50 -2.79 -14.34 9.02
CA SER A 50 -2.49 -13.78 10.34
C SER A 50 -1.55 -14.66 11.16
N ALA A 51 -1.84 -15.96 11.27
CA ALA A 51 -1.02 -16.90 12.07
C ALA A 51 -1.05 -18.34 11.50
N ILE A 52 -0.09 -19.18 11.89
CA ILE A 52 0.09 -20.57 11.46
C ILE A 52 0.34 -21.51 12.65
N ASN A 53 -0.42 -22.61 12.75
CA ASN A 53 -0.21 -23.60 13.81
C ASN A 53 0.81 -24.69 13.43
N ASN A 54 1.18 -25.56 14.39
CA ASN A 54 2.07 -26.70 14.16
C ASN A 54 1.47 -27.82 13.28
N ALA A 55 0.23 -27.70 12.81
CA ALA A 55 -0.33 -28.56 11.76
C ALA A 55 -0.15 -27.96 10.34
N GLY A 56 0.45 -26.77 10.24
CA GLY A 56 0.65 -26.04 8.99
C GLY A 56 -0.64 -25.42 8.44
N GLN A 57 -1.67 -25.29 9.28
CA GLN A 57 -2.92 -24.59 8.98
C GLN A 57 -2.73 -23.10 9.23
N VAL A 58 -3.21 -22.27 8.30
CA VAL A 58 -3.04 -20.82 8.35
C VAL A 58 -4.39 -20.17 8.59
N VAL A 59 -4.52 -19.37 9.65
CA VAL A 59 -5.70 -18.55 9.90
C VAL A 59 -5.56 -17.16 9.31
N GLY A 60 -6.68 -16.54 8.96
CA GLY A 60 -6.72 -15.19 8.45
C GLY A 60 -8.13 -14.73 8.11
N SER A 61 -8.23 -13.85 7.12
CA SER A 61 -9.50 -13.35 6.57
C SER A 61 -9.57 -13.61 5.06
N ALA A 62 -10.67 -14.20 4.59
CA ALA A 62 -10.97 -14.49 3.19
C ALA A 62 -12.48 -14.79 3.01
N GLY A 63 -13.00 -14.76 1.78
CA GLY A 63 -14.44 -14.86 1.50
C GLY A 63 -15.33 -13.82 2.20
N GLY A 64 -14.78 -12.69 2.64
CA GLY A 64 -15.48 -11.67 3.43
C GLY A 64 -15.63 -11.99 4.92
N GLY A 65 -14.95 -13.00 5.45
CA GLY A 65 -14.98 -13.37 6.87
C GLY A 65 -13.70 -14.03 7.34
N ALA A 66 -13.75 -14.69 8.49
CA ALA A 66 -12.63 -15.46 9.00
C ALA A 66 -12.42 -16.73 8.16
N ALA A 67 -11.16 -17.12 7.97
CA ALA A 67 -10.84 -18.30 7.17
C ALA A 67 -9.64 -19.07 7.73
N VAL A 68 -9.66 -20.39 7.54
CA VAL A 68 -8.51 -21.26 7.76
C VAL A 68 -8.15 -21.95 6.45
N TRP A 69 -6.94 -21.69 5.97
CA TRP A 69 -6.33 -22.37 4.83
C TRP A 69 -5.55 -23.60 5.31
N SER A 70 -5.58 -24.63 4.47
CA SER A 70 -4.69 -25.78 4.52
C SER A 70 -4.24 -26.13 3.10
N PRO A 71 -3.18 -26.95 2.91
CA PRO A 71 -2.74 -27.37 1.58
C PRO A 71 -3.79 -28.08 0.72
N THR A 72 -4.91 -28.54 1.31
CA THR A 72 -5.97 -29.29 0.61
C THR A 72 -7.31 -28.56 0.53
N SER A 73 -7.53 -27.50 1.33
CA SER A 73 -8.84 -26.81 1.41
C SER A 73 -8.75 -25.45 2.09
N VAL A 74 -9.77 -24.61 1.84
CA VAL A 74 -10.03 -23.39 2.61
C VAL A 74 -11.38 -23.54 3.29
N ALA A 75 -11.42 -23.34 4.61
CA ALA A 75 -12.64 -23.27 5.39
C ALA A 75 -12.96 -21.80 5.68
N TYR A 76 -14.07 -21.30 5.15
CA TYR A 76 -14.59 -19.95 5.41
C TYR A 76 -15.69 -20.02 6.47
N PHE A 77 -15.66 -19.11 7.44
CA PHE A 77 -16.62 -19.05 8.54
C PHE A 77 -16.78 -17.60 9.03
N LEU A 78 -17.90 -17.31 9.71
CA LEU A 78 -18.16 -15.99 10.32
C LEU A 78 -17.95 -14.80 9.35
N PRO A 79 -18.89 -14.52 8.43
CA PRO A 79 -18.84 -13.31 7.60
C PRO A 79 -18.71 -12.05 8.46
N GLY A 80 -17.86 -11.10 8.04
CA GLY A 80 -17.53 -9.89 8.80
C GLY A 80 -16.52 -10.09 9.95
N ALA A 81 -16.05 -11.33 10.19
CA ALA A 81 -15.00 -11.60 11.16
C ALA A 81 -13.58 -11.53 10.55
N GLU A 82 -12.60 -11.30 11.42
CA GLU A 82 -11.17 -11.47 11.16
C GLU A 82 -10.64 -12.56 12.09
N GLY A 83 -10.03 -13.61 11.55
CA GLY A 83 -9.30 -14.62 12.32
C GLY A 83 -7.85 -14.16 12.55
N LEU A 84 -7.41 -14.05 13.80
CA LEU A 84 -6.14 -13.41 14.16
C LEU A 84 -5.11 -14.38 14.74
N ALA A 85 -5.54 -15.42 15.46
CA ALA A 85 -4.66 -16.46 16.00
C ALA A 85 -5.30 -17.85 15.93
N ILE A 86 -4.48 -18.90 15.90
CA ILE A 86 -4.89 -20.30 15.82
C ILE A 86 -3.99 -21.20 16.67
N ASN A 87 -4.58 -22.06 17.49
CA ASN A 87 -3.83 -23.02 18.31
C ASN A 87 -3.59 -24.36 17.57
N ASN A 88 -2.83 -25.27 18.18
CA ASN A 88 -2.50 -26.58 17.61
C ASN A 88 -3.68 -27.57 17.63
N HIS A 89 -4.79 -27.24 18.30
CA HIS A 89 -6.07 -27.94 18.19
C HIS A 89 -6.93 -27.44 17.01
N GLY A 90 -6.57 -26.31 16.40
CA GLY A 90 -7.33 -25.66 15.32
C GLY A 90 -8.43 -24.72 15.81
N ASP A 91 -8.43 -24.38 17.10
CA ASP A 91 -9.29 -23.31 17.62
C ASP A 91 -8.77 -21.96 17.16
N VAL A 92 -9.67 -21.08 16.72
CA VAL A 92 -9.34 -19.75 16.19
C VAL A 92 -9.80 -18.67 17.15
N ALA A 93 -8.92 -17.73 17.46
CA ALA A 93 -9.27 -16.48 18.12
C ALA A 93 -9.24 -15.31 17.12
N GLY A 94 -10.12 -14.33 17.34
CA GLY A 94 -10.22 -13.19 16.44
C GLY A 94 -11.23 -12.13 16.89
N ARG A 95 -11.78 -11.38 15.94
CA ARG A 95 -12.81 -10.36 16.17
C ARG A 95 -13.91 -10.34 15.12
N LEU A 96 -15.14 -10.07 15.53
CA LEU A 96 -16.34 -9.92 14.71
C LEU A 96 -16.93 -8.55 15.02
N GLY A 97 -16.78 -7.59 14.10
CA GLY A 97 -16.96 -6.17 14.40
C GLY A 97 -16.11 -5.77 15.62
N THR A 98 -16.75 -5.17 16.62
CA THR A 98 -16.09 -4.74 17.88
C THR A 98 -16.05 -5.79 19.01
N GLN A 99 -16.30 -7.07 18.73
CA GLN A 99 -16.31 -8.15 19.74
C GLN A 99 -15.30 -9.26 19.42
N GLY A 100 -14.48 -9.63 20.41
CA GLY A 100 -13.55 -10.76 20.34
C GLY A 100 -14.28 -12.10 20.42
N PHE A 101 -13.71 -13.14 19.82
CA PHE A 101 -14.30 -14.47 19.84
C PHE A 101 -13.27 -15.60 19.93
N ILE A 102 -13.73 -16.77 20.34
CA ILE A 102 -13.13 -18.08 20.08
C ILE A 102 -14.07 -18.84 19.12
N TYR A 103 -13.52 -19.50 18.10
CA TYR A 103 -14.25 -20.35 17.17
C TYR A 103 -13.62 -21.73 17.15
N SER A 104 -14.43 -22.74 17.45
CA SER A 104 -13.97 -24.06 17.87
C SER A 104 -14.95 -25.13 17.38
N ALA A 105 -14.48 -26.06 16.53
CA ALA A 105 -15.28 -27.19 16.04
C ALA A 105 -16.68 -26.81 15.49
N GLY A 106 -16.81 -25.62 14.88
CA GLY A 106 -18.08 -25.11 14.33
C GLY A 106 -18.87 -24.18 15.27
N VAL A 107 -18.46 -24.04 16.54
CA VAL A 107 -19.13 -23.24 17.57
C VAL A 107 -18.43 -21.89 17.72
N LEU A 108 -19.23 -20.82 17.77
CA LEU A 108 -18.79 -19.47 18.11
C LEU A 108 -18.98 -19.22 19.62
N GLU A 109 -17.91 -18.82 20.29
CA GLU A 109 -17.87 -18.41 21.70
C GLU A 109 -17.44 -16.93 21.77
N PRO A 110 -18.39 -15.97 21.86
CA PRO A 110 -18.06 -14.56 21.98
C PRO A 110 -17.44 -14.23 23.34
N ILE A 111 -16.43 -13.36 23.36
CA ILE A 111 -15.79 -12.87 24.59
C ILE A 111 -16.59 -11.66 25.09
N ASP A 112 -17.33 -11.87 26.17
CA ASP A 112 -18.06 -10.81 26.86
C ASP A 112 -17.14 -10.07 27.83
N ALA A 113 -16.78 -8.83 27.46
CA ALA A 113 -16.00 -7.93 28.32
C ALA A 113 -16.89 -7.13 29.30
N SER A 114 -18.20 -7.33 29.30
CA SER A 114 -19.27 -6.66 30.07
C SER A 114 -19.43 -5.14 29.88
N ASN A 115 -18.36 -4.39 29.58
CA ASN A 115 -18.33 -2.92 29.53
C ASN A 115 -17.28 -2.36 28.53
N GLY A 116 -17.03 -3.02 27.41
CA GLY A 116 -16.10 -2.50 26.41
C GLY A 116 -16.08 -3.23 25.06
N ARG A 117 -15.56 -2.54 24.04
CA ARG A 117 -15.25 -3.10 22.71
C ARG A 117 -13.96 -3.91 22.82
N ASN A 118 -13.91 -5.14 22.32
CA ASN A 118 -12.75 -6.01 22.50
C ASN A 118 -12.40 -6.83 21.25
N TRP A 119 -11.17 -7.31 21.17
CA TRP A 119 -10.70 -8.24 20.15
C TRP A 119 -9.66 -9.20 20.72
N ALA A 120 -9.70 -10.46 20.29
CA ALA A 120 -8.73 -11.48 20.67
C ALA A 120 -7.58 -11.55 19.67
N THR A 121 -6.34 -11.62 20.18
CA THR A 121 -5.10 -11.52 19.39
C THR A 121 -4.22 -12.75 19.49
N GLY A 122 -4.37 -13.57 20.54
CA GLY A 122 -3.61 -14.80 20.75
C GLY A 122 -4.46 -15.87 21.44
N ILE A 123 -4.18 -17.13 21.16
CA ILE A 123 -4.85 -18.28 21.77
C ILE A 123 -3.86 -19.43 22.02
N SER A 124 -3.85 -19.97 23.23
CA SER A 124 -3.04 -21.12 23.60
C SER A 124 -3.73 -22.45 23.27
N ASP A 125 -2.99 -23.58 23.30
CA ASP A 125 -3.58 -24.93 23.23
C ASP A 125 -4.47 -25.22 24.45
N SER A 126 -4.18 -24.57 25.58
CA SER A 126 -5.06 -24.56 26.77
C SER A 126 -6.30 -23.65 26.64
N ARG A 127 -6.61 -23.13 25.45
CA ARG A 127 -7.73 -22.21 25.13
C ARG A 127 -7.78 -20.92 25.94
N ARG A 128 -6.65 -20.52 26.54
CA ARG A 128 -6.52 -19.20 27.15
C ARG A 128 -6.31 -18.20 26.02
N VAL A 129 -6.96 -17.05 26.13
CA VAL A 129 -6.91 -16.01 25.10
C VAL A 129 -6.31 -14.74 25.66
N SER A 130 -5.38 -14.14 24.90
CA SER A 130 -4.99 -12.75 25.05
C SER A 130 -5.75 -11.85 24.09
N GLY A 131 -5.94 -10.61 24.48
CA GLY A 131 -6.52 -9.61 23.60
C GLY A 131 -6.42 -8.21 24.16
N THR A 132 -7.19 -7.31 23.56
CA THR A 132 -7.30 -5.91 23.97
C THR A 132 -8.77 -5.50 24.09
N VAL A 133 -9.10 -4.70 25.10
CA VAL A 133 -10.41 -4.09 25.33
C VAL A 133 -10.29 -2.57 25.43
N ARG A 134 -11.20 -1.83 24.79
CA ARG A 134 -11.39 -0.39 24.96
C ARG A 134 -12.65 -0.14 25.79
N LEU A 135 -12.48 0.47 26.95
CA LEU A 135 -13.53 0.63 27.97
C LEU A 135 -14.46 1.81 27.63
N PHE A 136 -15.74 1.72 28.01
CA PHE A 136 -16.68 2.83 27.83
C PHE A 136 -16.23 4.06 28.65
N GLY A 137 -15.97 5.16 27.96
CA GLY A 137 -15.24 6.33 28.48
C GLY A 137 -14.18 6.85 27.49
N GLY A 138 -13.80 6.04 26.51
CA GLY A 138 -13.06 6.45 25.30
C GLY A 138 -11.54 6.33 25.42
N ALA A 139 -10.98 6.87 26.50
CA ALA A 139 -9.54 7.10 26.67
C ALA A 139 -8.73 5.91 27.24
N GLU A 140 -9.38 4.81 27.64
CA GLU A 140 -8.71 3.69 28.34
C GLU A 140 -8.79 2.38 27.53
N THR A 141 -7.63 1.88 27.16
CA THR A 141 -7.42 0.61 26.44
C THR A 141 -6.59 -0.33 27.32
N ARG A 142 -7.03 -1.58 27.50
CA ARG A 142 -6.38 -2.58 28.36
C ARG A 142 -6.13 -3.89 27.63
N ALA A 143 -4.97 -4.49 27.89
CA ALA A 143 -4.72 -5.88 27.57
C ALA A 143 -5.63 -6.75 28.46
N PHE A 144 -6.00 -7.95 28.01
CA PHE A 144 -6.76 -8.89 28.84
C PHE A 144 -6.27 -10.32 28.69
N VAL A 145 -6.58 -11.13 29.70
CA VAL A 145 -6.58 -12.59 29.64
C VAL A 145 -8.01 -13.09 29.81
N TYR A 146 -8.41 -14.06 29.00
CA TYR A 146 -9.69 -14.75 29.09
C TYR A 146 -9.46 -16.25 29.29
N VAL A 147 -10.04 -16.82 30.35
CA VAL A 147 -9.88 -18.23 30.77
C VAL A 147 -11.20 -18.75 31.31
N ASP A 148 -11.70 -19.87 30.80
CA ASP A 148 -12.89 -20.59 31.32
C ASP A 148 -14.15 -19.70 31.55
N GLY A 149 -14.37 -18.71 30.68
CA GLY A 149 -15.46 -17.73 30.80
C GLY A 149 -15.15 -16.51 31.68
N GLY A 150 -14.03 -16.50 32.39
CA GLY A 150 -13.56 -15.37 33.18
C GLY A 150 -12.75 -14.38 32.33
N PHE A 151 -13.16 -13.11 32.33
CA PHE A 151 -12.44 -11.99 31.72
C PHE A 151 -11.63 -11.23 32.78
N ALA A 152 -10.33 -11.04 32.55
CA ALA A 152 -9.44 -10.30 33.44
C ALA A 152 -8.62 -9.25 32.67
N PRO A 153 -8.87 -7.94 32.87
CA PRO A 153 -8.00 -6.91 32.31
C PRO A 153 -6.66 -6.88 33.05
N ILE A 154 -5.57 -6.79 32.29
CA ILE A 154 -4.22 -6.54 32.79
C ILE A 154 -4.07 -5.03 32.99
N LEU A 155 -3.64 -4.61 34.18
CA LEU A 155 -3.35 -3.21 34.49
C LEU A 155 -1.83 -3.03 34.54
N ALA A 156 -1.25 -2.50 33.46
CA ALA A 156 0.20 -2.38 33.32
C ALA A 156 0.69 -0.93 33.52
N PHE A 157 1.79 -0.78 34.28
CA PHE A 157 2.59 0.44 34.50
C PHE A 157 1.86 1.75 34.85
N GLY A 158 0.56 1.69 35.15
CA GLY A 158 -0.31 2.80 35.54
C GLY A 158 -0.80 3.69 34.40
N GLY A 159 -0.38 3.46 33.15
CA GLY A 159 -0.82 4.24 31.99
C GLY A 159 -2.28 4.01 31.61
N TYR A 160 -2.71 4.49 30.45
CA TYR A 160 -4.10 4.36 29.97
C TYR A 160 -4.25 3.42 28.77
N GLN A 161 -3.15 2.87 28.26
CA GLN A 161 -3.10 2.06 27.04
C GLN A 161 -2.20 0.85 27.24
N ASP A 162 -2.80 -0.33 27.28
CA ASP A 162 -2.14 -1.63 27.35
C ASP A 162 -2.71 -2.55 26.26
N PHE A 163 -1.86 -3.35 25.62
CA PHE A 163 -2.19 -4.25 24.52
C PHE A 163 -1.66 -5.64 24.80
N GLY A 164 -2.51 -6.66 24.67
CA GLY A 164 -2.10 -8.06 24.64
C GLY A 164 -1.95 -8.50 23.19
N ASN A 165 -0.76 -8.95 22.79
CA ASN A 165 -0.47 -9.38 21.42
C ASN A 165 -0.45 -10.90 21.27
N ALA A 166 0.16 -11.63 22.21
CA ALA A 166 0.31 -13.08 22.15
C ALA A 166 0.28 -13.72 23.55
N ILE A 167 0.03 -15.03 23.59
CA ILE A 167 -0.09 -15.85 24.81
C ILE A 167 0.49 -17.25 24.61
N ASN A 168 1.32 -17.72 25.55
CA ASN A 168 1.84 -19.09 25.54
C ASN A 168 0.99 -20.06 26.38
N ASN A 169 1.29 -21.36 26.37
CA ASN A 169 0.54 -22.37 27.11
C ASN A 169 0.67 -22.24 28.63
N ALA A 170 1.75 -21.64 29.14
CA ALA A 170 1.86 -21.23 30.54
C ALA A 170 0.81 -20.16 30.93
N GLY A 171 0.19 -19.49 29.95
CA GLY A 171 -0.76 -18.39 30.12
C GLY A 171 -0.09 -17.04 30.33
N GLN A 172 1.19 -16.92 30.00
CA GLN A 172 1.88 -15.63 30.03
C GLN A 172 1.49 -14.82 28.79
N VAL A 173 1.26 -13.52 28.96
CA VAL A 173 0.90 -12.62 27.86
C VAL A 173 2.02 -11.63 27.60
N THR A 174 2.38 -11.44 26.33
CA THR A 174 3.22 -10.31 25.90
C THR A 174 2.43 -9.31 25.05
N GLY A 175 3.03 -8.14 24.84
CA GLY A 175 2.38 -6.98 24.25
C GLY A 175 3.14 -5.71 24.61
N PHE A 176 2.42 -4.59 24.75
CA PHE A 176 2.99 -3.32 25.20
C PHE A 176 2.07 -2.57 26.16
N ALA A 177 2.65 -1.73 27.02
CA ALA A 177 1.91 -0.90 27.95
C ALA A 177 2.54 0.46 28.14
N SER A 178 1.69 1.49 28.12
CA SER A 178 2.04 2.89 28.37
C SER A 178 2.48 3.11 29.82
N VAL A 179 3.51 3.94 30.01
CA VAL A 179 4.04 4.29 31.33
C VAL A 179 3.46 5.65 31.75
N LEU A 180 3.09 5.82 33.03
CA LEU A 180 2.65 7.13 33.55
C LEU A 180 3.71 8.21 33.32
N PHE A 181 3.38 9.19 32.47
CA PHE A 181 4.26 10.32 32.19
C PHE A 181 3.64 11.65 32.63
N GLY A 182 4.39 12.41 33.43
CA GLY A 182 3.95 13.73 33.92
C GLY A 182 4.26 14.84 32.92
N GLY A 183 3.26 15.27 32.13
CA GLY A 183 3.31 16.52 31.36
C GLY A 183 4.07 16.47 30.02
N GLY A 184 4.14 15.29 29.39
CA GLY A 184 4.63 15.12 28.01
C GLY A 184 3.50 15.14 26.99
N ASP A 185 3.84 15.02 25.70
CA ASP A 185 2.86 14.87 24.63
C ASP A 185 2.00 13.61 24.86
N LEU A 186 0.69 13.82 25.03
CA LEU A 186 -0.28 12.73 25.18
C LEU A 186 -0.52 11.99 23.85
N SER A 187 0.07 12.47 22.74
CA SER A 187 -0.20 11.97 21.40
C SER A 187 0.63 10.75 20.95
N ASP A 188 1.65 10.32 21.71
CA ASP A 188 2.24 8.97 21.64
C ASP A 188 3.02 8.67 22.93
N PRO A 189 2.38 8.09 23.98
CA PRO A 189 3.02 7.96 25.27
C PRO A 189 4.17 6.93 25.25
N PRO A 190 5.26 7.17 26.01
CA PRO A 190 6.31 6.17 26.21
C PRO A 190 5.71 4.85 26.70
N ARG A 191 6.04 3.77 26.01
CA ARG A 191 5.45 2.44 26.23
C ARG A 191 6.51 1.37 26.17
N HIS A 192 6.39 0.37 27.05
CA HIS A 192 7.33 -0.73 27.12
C HIS A 192 6.63 -2.05 26.80
N ALA A 193 7.36 -2.93 26.12
CA ALA A 193 7.05 -4.34 26.03
C ALA A 193 6.97 -4.94 27.44
N PHE A 194 6.05 -5.89 27.64
CA PHE A 194 5.86 -6.55 28.92
C PHE A 194 5.73 -8.08 28.79
N ILE A 195 5.91 -8.76 29.92
CA ILE A 195 5.38 -10.11 30.16
C ILE A 195 4.46 -10.03 31.38
N TYR A 196 3.24 -10.54 31.23
CA TYR A 196 2.29 -10.78 32.32
C TYR A 196 2.34 -12.26 32.70
N ASP A 197 2.39 -12.59 33.99
CA ASP A 197 2.47 -13.96 34.49
C ASP A 197 1.18 -14.48 35.16
N PHE A 198 1.13 -15.79 35.43
CA PHE A 198 0.01 -16.46 36.07
C PHE A 198 -0.23 -16.05 37.55
N LEU A 199 0.70 -15.31 38.16
CA LEU A 199 0.55 -14.75 39.52
C LEU A 199 -0.08 -13.36 39.50
N GLY A 200 -0.34 -12.80 38.32
CA GLY A 200 -0.87 -11.45 38.13
C GLY A 200 0.21 -10.37 38.03
N THR A 201 1.48 -10.74 37.87
CA THR A 201 2.61 -9.80 37.83
C THR A 201 2.82 -9.30 36.41
N VAL A 202 2.98 -7.98 36.23
CA VAL A 202 3.45 -7.38 34.97
C VAL A 202 4.92 -7.00 35.11
N ARG A 203 5.79 -7.58 34.28
CA ARG A 203 7.21 -7.25 34.17
C ARG A 203 7.46 -6.43 32.91
N SER A 204 8.07 -5.26 33.04
CA SER A 204 8.58 -4.49 31.90
C SER A 204 9.86 -5.11 31.35
N LEU A 205 9.99 -5.14 30.02
CA LEU A 205 11.19 -5.63 29.32
C LEU A 205 12.20 -4.51 29.00
N GLY A 206 11.83 -3.25 29.23
CA GLY A 206 12.64 -2.08 28.85
C GLY A 206 12.63 -1.80 27.35
N THR A 207 13.61 -1.05 26.86
CA THR A 207 13.77 -0.65 25.45
C THR A 207 15.24 -0.78 25.02
N LEU A 208 15.52 -0.66 23.72
CA LEU A 208 16.87 -0.53 23.17
C LEU A 208 17.45 0.91 23.30
N GLY A 209 16.95 1.69 24.26
CA GLY A 209 17.40 3.05 24.57
C GLY A 209 16.46 4.16 24.08
N GLY A 210 15.49 3.84 23.20
CA GLY A 210 14.42 4.75 22.79
C GLY A 210 13.22 4.75 23.76
N PRO A 211 12.16 5.54 23.48
CA PRO A 211 10.98 5.66 24.32
C PRO A 211 9.95 4.52 24.17
N VAL A 212 10.13 3.61 23.20
CA VAL A 212 9.11 2.62 22.78
C VAL A 212 9.70 1.22 22.64
N SER A 213 8.96 0.22 23.13
CA SER A 213 9.11 -1.18 22.74
C SER A 213 7.77 -1.91 22.77
N GLU A 214 7.63 -2.94 21.93
CA GLU A 214 6.43 -3.78 21.84
C GLU A 214 6.84 -5.24 21.69
N GLY A 215 6.30 -6.12 22.54
CA GLY A 215 6.37 -7.57 22.36
C GLY A 215 5.26 -8.01 21.41
N ASN A 216 5.63 -8.71 20.34
CA ASN A 216 4.69 -9.19 19.33
C ASN A 216 4.32 -10.65 19.54
N ASP A 217 5.27 -11.48 19.97
CA ASP A 217 5.08 -12.92 20.16
C ASP A 217 5.88 -13.48 21.35
N ILE A 218 5.42 -14.58 21.94
CA ILE A 218 5.98 -15.24 23.12
C ILE A 218 5.92 -16.76 22.99
N ASN A 219 7.07 -17.43 23.19
CA ASN A 219 7.16 -18.89 23.09
C ASN A 219 7.08 -19.59 24.46
N GLU A 220 7.15 -20.93 24.48
CA GLU A 220 7.10 -21.77 25.68
C GLU A 220 8.42 -21.78 26.50
N GLY A 221 9.44 -21.04 26.04
CA GLY A 221 10.71 -20.81 26.73
C GLY A 221 10.79 -19.46 27.43
N ASP A 222 9.65 -18.79 27.64
CA ASP A 222 9.50 -17.43 28.18
C ASP A 222 10.29 -16.37 27.38
N GLN A 223 10.59 -16.64 26.10
CA GLN A 223 11.27 -15.72 25.20
C GLN A 223 10.24 -14.84 24.47
N VAL A 224 10.53 -13.55 24.29
CA VAL A 224 9.64 -12.61 23.60
C VAL A 224 10.33 -12.01 22.38
N ALA A 225 9.70 -12.13 21.22
CA ALA A 225 10.11 -11.42 20.00
C ALA A 225 9.29 -10.14 19.82
N GLY A 226 9.92 -9.10 19.28
CA GLY A 226 9.26 -7.82 19.08
C GLY A 226 10.12 -6.77 18.41
N TRP A 227 9.85 -5.50 18.73
CA TRP A 227 10.63 -4.37 18.25
C TRP A 227 10.76 -3.25 19.28
N SER A 228 11.82 -2.47 19.18
CA SER A 228 12.05 -1.31 20.04
C SER A 228 12.76 -0.18 19.30
N SER A 229 12.41 1.06 19.64
CA SER A 229 13.19 2.22 19.21
C SER A 229 14.52 2.30 19.94
N THR A 230 15.54 2.79 19.24
CA THR A 230 16.89 2.98 19.78
C THR A 230 17.12 4.41 20.28
N THR A 231 18.34 4.74 20.67
CA THR A 231 18.75 6.12 20.96
C THR A 231 18.75 7.04 19.73
N SER A 232 18.74 6.49 18.51
CA SER A 232 18.66 7.28 17.27
C SER A 232 17.21 7.57 16.92
N ALA A 233 16.87 8.83 16.64
CA ALA A 233 15.51 9.22 16.28
C ALA A 233 15.04 8.49 15.01
N GLY A 234 13.86 7.85 15.08
CA GLY A 234 13.27 7.09 13.97
C GLY A 234 13.88 5.70 13.72
N GLU A 235 14.94 5.30 14.44
CA GLU A 235 15.53 3.96 14.27
C GLU A 235 14.80 2.92 15.13
N GLU A 236 14.26 1.90 14.48
CA GLU A 236 13.58 0.75 15.09
C GLU A 236 14.36 -0.53 14.82
N ARG A 237 14.46 -1.38 15.84
CA ARG A 237 15.19 -2.64 15.77
C ARG A 237 14.33 -3.82 16.24
N PRO A 238 14.37 -4.96 15.52
CA PRO A 238 13.80 -6.20 16.01
C PRO A 238 14.61 -6.67 17.23
N PHE A 239 13.92 -7.22 18.24
CA PHE A 239 14.56 -7.77 19.42
C PHE A 239 14.10 -9.20 19.71
N LEU A 240 14.98 -9.96 20.39
CA LEU A 240 14.60 -11.14 21.17
C LEU A 240 14.95 -10.88 22.64
N PHE A 241 13.97 -11.00 23.51
CA PHE A 241 14.15 -10.93 24.95
C PHE A 241 14.26 -12.34 25.52
N THR A 242 15.22 -12.54 26.41
CA THR A 242 15.38 -13.76 27.21
C THR A 242 15.66 -13.40 28.65
N ASP A 243 15.15 -14.16 29.61
CA ASP A 243 15.49 -13.91 31.01
C ASP A 243 17.00 -14.12 31.26
N GLY A 244 17.58 -13.28 32.12
CA GLY A 244 19.03 -13.24 32.37
C GLY A 244 19.85 -12.46 31.32
N ALA A 245 19.57 -12.59 30.01
CA ALA A 245 20.30 -11.82 28.99
C ALA A 245 19.65 -10.46 28.67
N GLY A 246 18.34 -10.33 28.88
CA GLY A 246 17.58 -9.11 28.60
C GLY A 246 17.19 -8.98 27.12
N MET A 247 16.98 -7.75 26.68
CA MET A 247 16.57 -7.42 25.30
C MET A 247 17.80 -7.38 24.37
N VAL A 248 17.87 -8.32 23.43
CA VAL A 248 18.96 -8.41 22.43
C VAL A 248 18.47 -7.87 21.09
N ASN A 249 19.18 -6.88 20.54
CA ASN A 249 18.96 -6.37 19.18
C ASN A 249 19.39 -7.42 18.14
N LEU A 250 18.50 -7.78 17.21
CA LEU A 250 18.76 -8.81 16.18
C LEU A 250 19.46 -8.26 14.93
N GLY A 251 19.62 -6.93 14.82
CA GLY A 251 20.23 -6.24 13.68
C GLY A 251 19.23 -5.74 12.65
N SER A 252 19.69 -5.55 11.41
CA SER A 252 18.88 -5.25 10.24
C SER A 252 19.55 -5.78 8.97
N LEU A 253 18.78 -5.88 7.89
CA LEU A 253 19.26 -6.25 6.55
C LEU A 253 19.92 -5.09 5.78
N GLY A 254 20.10 -3.93 6.41
CA GLY A 254 20.75 -2.75 5.84
C GLY A 254 20.19 -1.42 6.31
N GLY A 255 18.91 -1.38 6.68
CA GLY A 255 18.19 -0.13 6.97
C GLY A 255 17.96 0.20 8.44
N SER A 256 17.17 1.26 8.66
CA SER A 256 16.91 1.89 9.96
C SER A 256 15.70 1.31 10.71
N SER A 257 14.88 0.49 10.06
CA SER A 257 13.63 -0.03 10.62
C SER A 257 13.52 -1.54 10.41
N GLY A 258 13.17 -2.27 11.47
CA GLY A 258 12.87 -3.70 11.40
C GLY A 258 12.11 -4.16 12.64
N ARG A 259 11.26 -5.17 12.48
CA ARG A 259 10.39 -5.69 13.55
C ARG A 259 10.28 -7.20 13.45
N ALA A 260 10.42 -7.92 14.57
CA ALA A 260 10.10 -9.33 14.66
C ALA A 260 8.60 -9.50 14.95
N PHE A 261 7.95 -10.46 14.30
CA PHE A 261 6.50 -10.69 14.38
C PHE A 261 6.12 -12.06 14.93
N GLY A 262 6.88 -13.11 14.61
CA GLY A 262 6.64 -14.47 15.09
C GLY A 262 7.91 -15.15 15.61
N LEU A 263 7.74 -16.11 16.51
CA LEU A 263 8.79 -16.78 17.27
C LEU A 263 8.42 -18.24 17.57
N ASN A 264 9.23 -19.19 17.13
CA ASN A 264 9.01 -20.59 17.47
C ASN A 264 9.71 -21.02 18.77
N ASN A 265 9.43 -22.24 19.25
CA ASN A 265 9.99 -22.81 20.48
C ASN A 265 11.48 -23.18 20.38
N ALA A 266 12.10 -23.06 19.19
CA ALA A 266 13.56 -23.16 19.04
C ALA A 266 14.26 -21.81 19.25
N GLY A 267 13.50 -20.71 19.41
CA GLY A 267 14.05 -19.35 19.53
C GLY A 267 14.33 -18.68 18.17
N ALA A 268 13.89 -19.28 17.06
CA ALA A 268 14.01 -18.67 15.75
C ALA A 268 12.88 -17.65 15.54
N ALA A 269 13.24 -16.42 15.19
CA ALA A 269 12.33 -15.30 15.02
C ALA A 269 12.23 -14.88 13.55
N VAL A 270 11.03 -14.51 13.11
CA VAL A 270 10.79 -13.97 11.76
C VAL A 270 10.15 -12.60 11.82
N GLY A 271 10.27 -11.84 10.74
CA GLY A 271 9.72 -10.49 10.66
C GLY A 271 10.02 -9.82 9.32
N MET A 272 10.16 -8.50 9.34
CA MET A 272 10.74 -7.76 8.23
C MET A 272 11.80 -6.75 8.67
N SER A 273 12.71 -6.43 7.75
CA SER A 273 13.71 -5.38 7.88
C SER A 273 13.79 -4.61 6.58
N ASP A 274 13.98 -3.29 6.72
CA ASP A 274 14.45 -2.42 5.64
C ASP A 274 15.84 -2.89 5.17
N VAL A 275 16.04 -2.97 3.85
CA VAL A 275 17.30 -3.39 3.22
C VAL A 275 18.15 -2.22 2.72
N SER A 276 17.61 -1.00 2.76
CA SER A 276 18.25 0.22 2.26
C SER A 276 18.69 1.11 3.41
N SER A 277 19.77 1.89 3.26
CA SER A 277 20.20 2.81 4.32
C SER A 277 19.37 4.10 4.41
N GLY A 278 18.43 4.32 3.49
CA GLY A 278 17.34 5.28 3.64
C GLY A 278 16.19 4.65 4.43
N ALA A 279 15.27 5.42 5.00
CA ALA A 279 14.25 4.88 5.90
C ALA A 279 13.03 4.29 5.14
N GLY A 280 13.29 3.44 4.14
CA GLY A 280 12.40 2.99 3.08
C GLY A 280 11.12 2.24 3.49
N PHE A 281 10.22 2.08 2.53
CA PHE A 281 9.26 0.96 2.46
C PHE A 281 9.85 -0.27 1.74
N ASP A 282 11.14 -0.26 1.38
CA ASP A 282 11.82 -1.41 0.76
C ASP A 282 12.17 -2.47 1.81
N TYR A 283 11.16 -3.24 2.22
CA TYR A 283 11.30 -4.32 3.19
C TYR A 283 11.58 -5.66 2.53
N HIS A 284 12.46 -6.42 3.17
CA HIS A 284 12.54 -7.86 3.00
C HIS A 284 12.11 -8.55 4.29
N ALA A 285 11.50 -9.72 4.14
CA ALA A 285 11.30 -10.61 5.26
C ALA A 285 12.65 -11.19 5.73
N PHE A 286 12.82 -11.34 7.05
CA PHE A 286 14.01 -11.99 7.62
C PHE A 286 13.66 -13.24 8.41
N LEU A 287 14.64 -14.13 8.52
CA LEU A 287 14.73 -15.20 9.51
C LEU A 287 15.95 -14.93 10.40
N TYR A 288 15.76 -14.89 11.71
CA TYR A 288 16.82 -14.89 12.71
C TYR A 288 16.89 -16.27 13.36
N ASP A 289 18.02 -16.95 13.19
CA ASP A 289 18.28 -18.29 13.70
C ASP A 289 19.78 -18.43 14.04
N ASP A 290 20.12 -19.26 15.03
CA ASP A 290 21.51 -19.49 15.50
C ASP A 290 22.37 -18.22 15.73
N GLY A 291 21.74 -17.10 16.06
CA GLY A 291 22.42 -15.82 16.34
C GLY A 291 22.65 -14.91 15.13
N ALA A 292 22.11 -15.23 13.96
CA ALA A 292 22.29 -14.46 12.72
C ALA A 292 20.94 -14.12 12.06
N MET A 293 20.81 -12.90 11.56
CA MET A 293 19.70 -12.48 10.69
C MET A 293 20.05 -12.79 9.22
N VAL A 294 19.13 -13.46 8.52
CA VAL A 294 19.24 -13.81 7.10
C VAL A 294 18.02 -13.29 6.35
N ASP A 295 18.24 -12.74 5.17
CA ASP A 295 17.20 -12.33 4.22
C ASP A 295 16.51 -13.57 3.63
N LEU A 296 15.18 -13.69 3.81
CA LEU A 296 14.43 -14.83 3.27
C LEU A 296 14.43 -14.88 1.73
N ASN A 297 14.70 -13.76 1.06
CA ASN A 297 14.85 -13.72 -0.40
C ASN A 297 16.12 -14.42 -0.88
N ALA A 298 17.14 -14.58 -0.03
CA ALA A 298 18.31 -15.40 -0.32
C ALA A 298 18.05 -16.91 -0.14
N LEU A 299 16.93 -17.28 0.49
CA LEU A 299 16.57 -18.66 0.83
C LEU A 299 15.43 -19.24 -0.04
N ILE A 300 14.98 -18.52 -1.08
CA ILE A 300 14.00 -19.01 -2.06
C ILE A 300 14.60 -19.06 -3.47
N ASP A 301 13.93 -19.74 -4.40
CA ASP A 301 14.35 -19.75 -5.81
C ASP A 301 14.16 -18.35 -6.45
N PRO A 302 15.23 -17.65 -6.87
CA PRO A 302 15.10 -16.34 -7.52
C PRO A 302 14.39 -16.42 -8.88
N ALA A 303 14.28 -17.60 -9.50
CA ALA A 303 13.50 -17.80 -10.72
C ALA A 303 11.97 -17.74 -10.49
N SER A 304 11.52 -17.71 -9.23
CA SER A 304 10.10 -17.53 -8.88
C SER A 304 9.56 -16.13 -9.23
N GLY A 305 10.42 -15.10 -9.27
CA GLY A 305 10.03 -13.70 -9.47
C GLY A 305 9.35 -13.04 -8.27
N TRP A 306 9.08 -13.80 -7.20
CA TRP A 306 8.43 -13.32 -5.97
C TRP A 306 9.47 -12.83 -4.96
N ARG A 307 9.26 -11.64 -4.40
CA ARG A 307 10.06 -11.05 -3.31
C ARG A 307 9.26 -11.15 -2.01
N ILE A 308 9.77 -11.82 -0.98
CA ILE A 308 9.14 -11.88 0.34
C ILE A 308 9.39 -10.54 1.05
N VAL A 309 8.32 -9.77 1.26
CA VAL A 309 8.39 -8.41 1.85
C VAL A 309 8.20 -8.41 3.37
N SER A 310 7.45 -9.37 3.90
CA SER A 310 7.31 -9.59 5.35
C SER A 310 7.02 -11.05 5.69
N ALA A 311 7.51 -11.51 6.84
CA ALA A 311 7.12 -12.78 7.45
C ALA A 311 6.35 -12.48 8.74
N THR A 312 5.11 -12.98 8.84
CA THR A 312 4.18 -12.65 9.92
C THR A 312 4.24 -13.63 11.08
N ASP A 313 4.57 -14.89 10.82
CA ASP A 313 4.54 -15.96 11.83
C ASP A 313 5.44 -17.16 11.43
N ILE A 314 5.90 -17.95 12.41
CA ILE A 314 6.74 -19.15 12.22
C ILE A 314 6.36 -20.24 13.24
N ASN A 315 6.09 -21.45 12.77
CA ASN A 315 5.77 -22.58 13.64
C ASN A 315 7.02 -23.43 14.01
N ASP A 316 6.84 -24.42 14.90
CA ASP A 316 7.92 -25.30 15.36
C ASP A 316 8.43 -26.27 14.28
N GLN A 317 7.69 -26.45 13.19
CA GLN A 317 8.15 -27.15 11.99
C GLN A 317 9.04 -26.27 11.10
N ARG A 318 9.33 -25.02 11.51
CA ARG A 318 10.02 -23.99 10.72
C ARG A 318 9.28 -23.66 9.41
N GLN A 319 7.96 -23.81 9.37
CA GLN A 319 7.15 -23.26 8.29
C GLN A 319 6.93 -21.78 8.58
N ILE A 320 7.23 -20.92 7.62
CA ILE A 320 7.15 -19.45 7.78
C ILE A 320 5.96 -18.95 6.99
N LEU A 321 5.09 -18.18 7.64
CA LEU A 321 3.99 -17.46 7.01
C LEU A 321 4.46 -16.03 6.65
N GLY A 322 4.05 -15.51 5.49
CA GLY A 322 4.42 -14.16 5.09
C GLY A 322 3.64 -13.60 3.91
N ARG A 323 4.08 -12.45 3.40
CA ARG A 323 3.60 -11.81 2.17
C ARG A 323 4.74 -11.73 1.16
N ALA A 324 4.44 -12.08 -0.09
CA ALA A 324 5.35 -11.91 -1.22
C ALA A 324 4.74 -10.99 -2.27
N CYS A 325 5.58 -10.25 -3.00
CA CYS A 325 5.20 -9.35 -4.09
C CYS A 325 5.97 -9.65 -5.38
N LEU A 326 5.32 -9.49 -6.53
CA LEU A 326 5.90 -9.63 -7.86
C LEU A 326 6.35 -8.26 -8.40
N GLY A 327 7.65 -8.12 -8.69
CA GLY A 327 8.29 -6.80 -8.89
C GLY A 327 7.72 -5.94 -10.02
N ASP A 328 7.36 -6.53 -11.16
CA ASP A 328 6.93 -5.78 -12.35
C ASP A 328 5.43 -5.44 -12.36
N THR A 329 4.63 -6.03 -11.48
CA THR A 329 3.15 -5.89 -11.48
C THR A 329 2.60 -5.35 -10.16
N PHE A 330 3.43 -5.22 -9.12
CA PHE A 330 3.04 -4.97 -7.73
C PHE A 330 1.97 -5.96 -7.21
N GLU A 331 1.81 -7.15 -7.81
CA GLU A 331 0.89 -8.18 -7.31
C GLU A 331 1.46 -8.74 -6.02
N CYS A 332 0.69 -8.75 -4.94
CA CYS A 332 1.16 -9.23 -3.65
C CYS A 332 0.18 -10.23 -3.02
N ARG A 333 0.73 -11.31 -2.46
CA ARG A 333 0.00 -12.51 -2.03
C ARG A 333 0.52 -12.99 -0.67
N ALA A 334 -0.37 -13.57 0.13
CA ALA A 334 0.06 -14.36 1.28
C ALA A 334 0.76 -15.64 0.78
N VAL A 335 1.83 -16.04 1.48
CA VAL A 335 2.65 -17.21 1.17
C VAL A 335 2.95 -18.02 2.42
N ARG A 336 3.05 -19.34 2.27
CA ARG A 336 3.73 -20.21 3.23
C ARG A 336 5.04 -20.68 2.61
N LEU A 337 6.12 -20.50 3.35
CA LEU A 337 7.44 -21.03 3.04
C LEU A 337 7.63 -22.34 3.81
N ASP A 338 7.91 -23.42 3.09
CA ASP A 338 8.16 -24.75 3.64
C ASP A 338 9.66 -25.08 3.50
N LEU A 339 10.33 -25.39 4.61
CA LEU A 339 11.76 -25.73 4.63
C LEU A 339 12.02 -27.04 3.86
N MET A 340 12.86 -26.99 2.82
CA MET A 340 13.21 -28.20 2.08
C MET A 340 14.15 -29.10 2.90
N PRO A 341 13.92 -30.43 2.93
CA PRO A 341 14.94 -31.36 3.39
C PRO A 341 16.16 -31.27 2.45
N PRO A 342 17.40 -31.34 2.97
CA PRO A 342 18.60 -31.20 2.16
C PRO A 342 18.64 -32.27 1.06
N VAL A 343 18.60 -31.82 -0.20
CA VAL A 343 18.58 -32.71 -1.37
C VAL A 343 19.96 -33.37 -1.49
N PRO A 344 20.07 -34.71 -1.47
CA PRO A 344 21.33 -35.39 -1.77
C PRO A 344 21.71 -35.11 -3.22
N GLU A 345 22.85 -34.44 -3.46
CA GLU A 345 23.24 -33.94 -4.78
C GLU A 345 23.07 -34.98 -5.91
N PRO A 346 22.19 -34.75 -6.89
CA PRO A 346 22.08 -35.59 -8.08
C PRO A 346 23.24 -35.30 -9.06
N GLY A 347 24.45 -35.74 -8.70
CA GLY A 347 25.61 -35.91 -9.57
C GLY A 347 25.87 -34.84 -10.65
N ALA A 348 26.76 -33.89 -10.35
CA ALA A 348 27.28 -32.87 -11.27
C ALA A 348 27.76 -33.38 -12.66
N TRP A 349 27.98 -34.69 -12.80
CA TRP A 349 28.26 -35.40 -14.05
C TRP A 349 27.17 -35.31 -15.11
N ALA A 350 25.89 -35.19 -14.74
CA ALA A 350 24.78 -35.10 -15.70
C ALA A 350 24.84 -33.79 -16.52
N MET A 351 25.11 -32.68 -15.85
CA MET A 351 25.23 -31.34 -16.46
C MET A 351 26.48 -31.22 -17.35
N LEU A 352 27.58 -31.90 -16.99
CA LEU A 352 28.81 -31.91 -17.79
C LEU A 352 28.60 -32.56 -19.18
N ILE A 353 27.73 -33.58 -19.26
CA ILE A 353 27.39 -34.27 -20.52
C ILE A 353 26.44 -33.41 -21.37
N ALA A 354 25.45 -32.76 -20.75
CA ALA A 354 24.53 -31.87 -21.45
C ALA A 354 25.24 -30.63 -22.05
N GLY A 355 26.20 -30.04 -21.33
CA GLY A 355 26.93 -28.84 -21.77
C GLY A 355 27.76 -29.02 -23.05
N LEU A 356 28.20 -30.26 -23.37
CA LEU A 356 28.98 -30.54 -24.57
C LEU A 356 28.13 -30.65 -25.85
N GLY A 357 26.81 -30.83 -25.74
CA GLY A 357 25.91 -30.96 -26.90
C GLY A 357 25.55 -29.63 -27.58
N LEU A 358 25.53 -28.52 -26.82
CA LEU A 358 24.98 -27.24 -27.28
C LEU A 358 25.98 -26.30 -27.99
N LEU A 359 27.26 -26.68 -28.07
CA LEU A 359 28.29 -25.90 -28.78
C LEU A 359 28.31 -26.11 -30.31
N ALA A 360 27.32 -26.82 -30.85
CA ALA A 360 27.28 -27.29 -32.24
C ALA A 360 26.27 -26.58 -33.16
N TRP A 361 25.77 -25.37 -32.84
CA TRP A 361 25.21 -24.50 -33.88
C TRP A 361 25.45 -23.01 -33.66
N ARG A 362 25.94 -22.33 -34.70
CA ARG A 362 26.27 -20.89 -34.69
C ARG A 362 26.06 -20.33 -36.10
N LYS A 363 25.71 -19.03 -36.16
CA LYS A 363 25.80 -18.08 -37.29
C LYS A 363 24.55 -17.93 -38.22
N ARG A 364 24.15 -16.72 -38.66
CA ARG A 364 24.47 -15.31 -38.26
C ARG A 364 23.77 -14.26 -39.18
N ARG A 365 23.81 -12.95 -38.78
CA ARG A 365 23.78 -11.68 -39.59
C ARG A 365 22.38 -11.18 -40.04
N GLN A 366 22.10 -9.89 -40.34
CA GLN A 366 22.78 -8.54 -40.29
C GLN A 366 21.67 -7.43 -40.45
N ALA A 367 21.83 -6.10 -40.26
CA ALA A 367 22.96 -5.22 -39.88
C ALA A 367 22.50 -4.07 -38.92
N ALA A 368 22.67 -2.76 -39.24
CA ALA A 368 22.34 -1.61 -38.37
C ALA A 368 22.10 -0.25 -39.11
N ARG A 369 21.23 0.63 -38.52
CA ARG A 369 21.29 2.12 -38.34
C ARG A 369 21.15 3.10 -39.57
N PRO A 370 20.92 4.44 -39.40
CA PRO A 370 20.04 5.22 -38.45
C PRO A 370 19.43 6.58 -39.00
N LEU A 371 18.75 7.41 -38.14
CA LEU A 371 18.44 8.90 -38.23
C LEU A 371 17.37 9.38 -39.28
N LEU A 372 16.67 10.56 -39.24
CA LEU A 372 16.61 11.79 -38.37
C LEU A 372 15.28 12.63 -38.58
N LEU A 373 14.81 13.34 -37.51
CA LEU A 373 13.90 14.53 -37.33
C LEU A 373 12.75 15.03 -38.29
N ALA A 374 11.54 15.21 -37.68
CA ALA A 374 10.64 16.39 -37.53
C ALA A 374 10.30 17.46 -38.63
N LEU A 375 9.01 17.90 -38.74
CA LEU A 375 8.46 19.20 -38.22
C LEU A 375 6.95 19.51 -38.54
N LEU A 376 6.24 20.09 -37.54
CA LEU A 376 5.08 21.04 -37.50
C LEU A 376 3.75 20.90 -38.33
N ALA A 377 2.66 20.65 -37.59
CA ALA A 377 1.48 21.51 -37.30
C ALA A 377 0.66 22.30 -38.36
N SER A 378 -0.67 22.21 -38.26
CA SER A 378 -1.62 23.34 -38.14
C SER A 378 -3.03 22.87 -37.72
N PRO A 379 -3.82 23.67 -36.96
CA PRO A 379 -5.14 23.27 -36.48
C PRO A 379 -6.26 23.58 -37.49
N LEU A 380 -7.39 22.86 -37.38
CA LEU A 380 -8.70 23.45 -37.68
C LEU A 380 -9.44 23.67 -36.37
N ALA A 381 -9.82 24.93 -36.11
CA ALA A 381 -10.82 25.23 -35.11
C ALA A 381 -12.18 24.72 -35.64
N ALA A 382 -12.67 23.63 -35.06
CA ALA A 382 -14.10 23.39 -34.99
C ALA A 382 -14.68 24.34 -33.93
N LEU A 383 -15.92 24.79 -34.13
CA LEU A 383 -16.71 25.30 -33.01
C LEU A 383 -16.87 24.13 -32.02
N ALA A 384 -16.77 24.40 -30.72
CA ALA A 384 -16.77 23.36 -29.70
C ALA A 384 -18.11 22.61 -29.69
N ASP A 385 -18.11 21.42 -30.31
CA ASP A 385 -19.00 20.34 -29.89
C ASP A 385 -18.63 19.95 -28.44
N PRO A 386 -19.59 19.46 -27.64
CA PRO A 386 -19.29 18.98 -26.28
C PRO A 386 -18.17 17.93 -26.32
N VAL A 387 -17.25 18.02 -25.36
CA VAL A 387 -16.13 17.10 -25.16
C VAL A 387 -16.50 15.99 -24.19
N TYR A 388 -17.46 16.25 -23.29
CA TYR A 388 -17.93 15.30 -22.27
C TYR A 388 -19.43 15.02 -22.36
N THR A 389 -19.82 13.77 -22.14
CA THR A 389 -21.21 13.40 -21.80
C THR A 389 -21.38 13.21 -20.30
N LEU A 390 -22.49 13.70 -19.72
CA LEU A 390 -22.83 13.45 -18.32
C LEU A 390 -23.55 12.09 -18.17
N ARG A 391 -22.99 11.22 -17.33
CA ARG A 391 -23.61 9.99 -16.84
C ARG A 391 -23.95 10.16 -15.36
N PHE A 392 -25.24 10.05 -15.02
CA PHE A 392 -25.71 10.23 -13.65
C PHE A 392 -25.51 8.96 -12.81
N LEU A 393 -25.01 9.13 -11.58
CA LEU A 393 -24.97 8.07 -10.58
C LEU A 393 -26.33 7.98 -9.86
N PRO A 394 -26.61 6.91 -9.09
CA PRO A 394 -27.82 6.82 -8.27
C PRO A 394 -27.94 8.02 -7.32
N ALA A 395 -29.15 8.54 -7.13
CA ALA A 395 -29.38 9.81 -6.41
C ALA A 395 -28.96 9.77 -4.92
N ASP A 396 -28.92 8.58 -4.34
CA ASP A 396 -28.51 8.26 -2.98
C ASP A 396 -27.05 7.77 -2.88
N PHE A 397 -26.33 7.70 -4.00
CA PHE A 397 -24.90 7.36 -4.03
C PHE A 397 -24.03 8.60 -3.79
N GLN A 398 -23.38 8.65 -2.63
CA GLN A 398 -22.44 9.71 -2.26
C GLN A 398 -21.04 9.34 -2.77
N ALA A 399 -20.72 9.75 -3.99
CA ALA A 399 -19.44 9.43 -4.64
C ALA A 399 -18.26 10.25 -4.09
N VAL A 400 -17.10 9.58 -3.97
CA VAL A 400 -15.86 10.14 -3.42
C VAL A 400 -14.72 10.11 -4.44
N ASN A 401 -14.39 8.95 -5.00
CA ASN A 401 -13.18 8.72 -5.80
C ASN A 401 -13.43 7.71 -6.94
N ILE A 402 -12.62 7.72 -8.00
CA ILE A 402 -12.73 6.88 -9.21
C ILE A 402 -11.39 6.20 -9.55
N ASN A 403 -11.43 4.97 -10.09
CA ASN A 403 -10.24 4.28 -10.62
C ASN A 403 -10.19 4.25 -12.16
N ASN A 404 -9.06 3.80 -12.72
CA ASN A 404 -8.85 3.67 -14.17
C ASN A 404 -9.75 2.61 -14.86
N ALA A 405 -10.48 1.79 -14.08
CA ALA A 405 -11.51 0.89 -14.61
C ALA A 405 -12.90 1.56 -14.71
N GLY A 406 -13.01 2.86 -14.39
CA GLY A 406 -14.27 3.60 -14.40
C GLY A 406 -15.22 3.21 -13.26
N GLN A 407 -14.69 2.58 -12.20
CA GLN A 407 -15.44 2.22 -11.00
C GLN A 407 -15.39 3.38 -10.00
N VAL A 408 -16.53 3.74 -9.44
CA VAL A 408 -16.64 4.87 -8.50
C VAL A 408 -16.92 4.34 -7.10
N VAL A 409 -16.13 4.74 -6.12
CA VAL A 409 -16.37 4.42 -4.70
C VAL A 409 -17.15 5.53 -4.00
N GLY A 410 -17.92 5.14 -2.98
CA GLY A 410 -18.65 6.07 -2.15
C GLY A 410 -19.48 5.38 -1.08
N THR A 411 -20.57 6.03 -0.69
CA THR A 411 -21.55 5.51 0.27
C THR A 411 -22.92 5.36 -0.40
N PHE A 412 -23.57 4.21 -0.19
CA PHE A 412 -24.89 3.85 -0.72
C PHE A 412 -25.58 2.93 0.28
N ASN A 413 -26.91 3.01 0.45
CA ASN A 413 -27.65 2.22 1.46
C ASN A 413 -27.06 2.27 2.89
N ASN A 414 -26.41 3.38 3.28
CA ASN A 414 -25.68 3.49 4.56
C ASN A 414 -24.56 2.43 4.73
N ALA A 415 -23.85 2.12 3.65
CA ALA A 415 -22.63 1.32 3.64
C ALA A 415 -21.65 1.82 2.55
N ALA A 416 -20.38 1.45 2.65
CA ALA A 416 -19.43 1.64 1.56
C ALA A 416 -19.88 0.88 0.31
N ALA A 417 -19.67 1.45 -0.87
CA ALA A 417 -20.16 0.88 -2.11
C ALA A 417 -19.30 1.23 -3.31
N ILE A 418 -19.33 0.34 -4.31
CA ILE A 418 -18.72 0.52 -5.63
C ILE A 418 -19.84 0.61 -6.65
N TRP A 419 -19.90 1.70 -7.39
CA TRP A 419 -20.77 1.88 -8.54
C TRP A 419 -20.02 1.56 -9.84
N THR A 420 -20.72 0.90 -10.76
CA THR A 420 -20.25 0.57 -12.12
C THR A 420 -21.39 0.75 -13.11
N THR A 421 -21.09 0.75 -14.42
CA THR A 421 -22.12 0.74 -15.48
C THR A 421 -23.01 -0.51 -15.46
N ALA A 422 -22.58 -1.61 -14.81
CA ALA A 422 -23.37 -2.81 -14.62
C ALA A 422 -24.29 -2.75 -13.38
N GLY A 423 -24.09 -1.79 -12.48
CA GLY A 423 -24.85 -1.60 -11.25
C GLY A 423 -23.98 -1.22 -10.05
N THR A 424 -24.64 -0.99 -8.91
CA THR A 424 -24.01 -0.72 -7.61
C THR A 424 -23.87 -2.00 -6.79
N ARG A 425 -22.71 -2.18 -6.15
CA ARG A 425 -22.49 -3.19 -5.10
C ARG A 425 -22.09 -2.48 -3.81
N ASP A 426 -22.99 -2.47 -2.82
CA ASP A 426 -22.64 -2.07 -1.45
C ASP A 426 -22.09 -3.26 -0.64
N ILE A 427 -21.42 -2.98 0.48
CA ILE A 427 -20.89 -3.98 1.41
C ILE A 427 -21.71 -4.09 2.70
N SER A 428 -22.98 -3.66 2.70
CA SER A 428 -23.82 -3.60 3.91
C SER A 428 -23.98 -4.93 4.64
N ALA A 429 -23.86 -6.05 3.93
CA ALA A 429 -23.88 -7.40 4.48
C ALA A 429 -22.63 -7.78 5.31
N LEU A 430 -21.52 -7.04 5.15
CA LEU A 430 -20.25 -7.25 5.86
C LEU A 430 -19.96 -6.12 6.85
N ALA A 431 -20.19 -4.87 6.44
CA ALA A 431 -19.88 -3.67 7.20
C ALA A 431 -21.04 -2.65 7.15
N PRO A 432 -22.17 -2.90 7.83
CA PRO A 432 -23.29 -1.95 7.87
C PRO A 432 -22.89 -0.66 8.59
N GLY A 433 -23.23 0.50 8.03
CA GLY A 433 -22.81 1.82 8.54
C GLY A 433 -21.40 2.25 8.13
N SER A 434 -20.73 1.52 7.23
CA SER A 434 -19.46 1.93 6.64
C SER A 434 -19.61 3.07 5.62
N PHE A 435 -18.51 3.74 5.29
CA PHE A 435 -18.43 4.71 4.21
C PHE A 435 -17.14 4.50 3.40
N GLY A 436 -17.25 4.48 2.07
CA GLY A 436 -16.11 4.28 1.16
C GLY A 436 -15.36 5.59 0.92
N THR A 437 -14.03 5.53 0.91
CA THR A 437 -13.16 6.71 0.83
C THR A 437 -12.17 6.69 -0.34
N ALA A 438 -11.69 5.51 -0.74
CA ALA A 438 -10.68 5.34 -1.79
C ALA A 438 -10.91 4.07 -2.59
N ILE A 439 -10.46 4.01 -3.85
CA ILE A 439 -10.47 2.82 -4.70
C ILE A 439 -9.21 2.75 -5.56
N ASN A 440 -8.60 1.58 -5.64
CA ASN A 440 -7.45 1.34 -6.53
C ASN A 440 -7.89 0.67 -7.84
N ASN A 441 -6.98 0.49 -8.79
CA ASN A 441 -7.28 -0.08 -10.11
C ASN A 441 -7.59 -1.59 -10.08
N ARG A 442 -7.35 -2.24 -8.93
CA ARG A 442 -7.79 -3.62 -8.65
C ARG A 442 -9.22 -3.71 -8.13
N GLY A 443 -9.88 -2.57 -7.88
CA GLY A 443 -11.23 -2.52 -7.31
C GLY A 443 -11.26 -2.85 -5.80
N HIS A 444 -10.11 -2.81 -5.13
CA HIS A 444 -10.06 -2.76 -3.67
C HIS A 444 -10.42 -1.35 -3.21
N ILE A 445 -11.08 -1.23 -2.06
CA ILE A 445 -11.49 0.07 -1.52
C ILE A 445 -10.95 0.30 -0.11
N GLY A 446 -10.61 1.56 0.16
CA GLY A 446 -10.48 2.09 1.51
C GLY A 446 -11.84 2.51 2.05
N LEU A 447 -12.07 2.29 3.34
CA LEU A 447 -13.29 2.68 4.03
C LEU A 447 -13.08 2.96 5.52
N GLY A 448 -14.04 3.67 6.12
CA GLY A 448 -14.19 3.78 7.57
C GLY A 448 -15.41 2.99 8.07
N TRP A 449 -15.28 2.30 9.21
CA TRP A 449 -16.36 1.52 9.83
C TRP A 449 -16.16 1.37 11.35
N GLU A 450 -17.22 1.51 12.14
CA GLU A 450 -17.24 1.43 13.63
C GLU A 450 -16.23 2.32 14.40
N GLY A 451 -15.49 3.17 13.69
CA GLY A 451 -14.46 4.04 14.22
C GLY A 451 -13.05 3.75 13.73
N ASP A 452 -12.85 2.66 12.97
CA ASP A 452 -11.54 2.27 12.46
C ASP A 452 -11.49 2.30 10.92
N GLY A 453 -10.27 2.37 10.38
CA GLY A 453 -9.99 2.27 8.95
C GLY A 453 -9.85 0.82 8.50
N TYR A 454 -10.47 0.49 7.37
CA TYR A 454 -10.44 -0.84 6.76
C TYR A 454 -10.11 -0.79 5.27
N LEU A 455 -9.51 -1.86 4.79
CA LEU A 455 -9.44 -2.18 3.37
C LEU A 455 -10.43 -3.31 3.06
N TYR A 456 -11.20 -3.15 1.98
CA TYR A 456 -12.04 -4.21 1.43
C TYR A 456 -11.55 -4.60 0.03
N SER A 457 -11.35 -5.89 -0.19
CA SER A 457 -11.18 -6.49 -1.52
C SER A 457 -12.42 -7.33 -1.84
N SER A 458 -12.52 -7.90 -3.06
CA SER A 458 -13.65 -8.77 -3.44
C SER A 458 -13.96 -9.87 -2.42
N ASP A 459 -12.94 -10.31 -1.67
CA ASP A 459 -12.95 -11.50 -0.83
C ASP A 459 -12.50 -11.24 0.62
N ALA A 460 -12.28 -10.01 1.08
CA ALA A 460 -12.01 -9.78 2.50
C ALA A 460 -12.30 -8.35 2.95
N LEU A 461 -12.64 -8.20 4.23
CA LEU A 461 -12.59 -6.95 4.98
C LEU A 461 -11.43 -7.05 5.97
N ARG A 462 -10.58 -6.02 6.05
CA ARG A 462 -9.36 -6.01 6.87
C ARG A 462 -9.17 -4.68 7.57
N ASN A 463 -9.06 -4.68 8.89
CA ASN A 463 -8.63 -3.51 9.64
C ASN A 463 -7.17 -3.13 9.34
N ILE A 464 -6.88 -1.83 9.16
CA ILE A 464 -5.50 -1.34 9.06
C ILE A 464 -5.02 -0.61 10.33
N GLY A 465 -5.89 -0.48 11.33
CA GLY A 465 -5.61 0.12 12.63
C GLY A 465 -5.11 -0.89 13.67
N ARG A 466 -3.89 -1.44 13.51
CA ARG A 466 -3.17 -2.10 14.64
C ARG A 466 -2.46 -1.05 15.54
N LEU A 467 -3.09 0.11 15.72
CA LEU A 467 -2.66 1.23 16.57
C LEU A 467 -3.85 1.69 17.43
N GLY A 468 -4.27 0.90 18.43
CA GLY A 468 -5.39 1.28 19.32
C GLY A 468 -5.06 2.40 20.33
N ILE A 469 -4.14 3.29 19.95
CA ILE A 469 -3.73 4.48 20.66
C ILE A 469 -4.72 5.64 20.35
N TRP A 470 -5.47 5.55 19.24
CA TRP A 470 -6.30 6.64 18.69
C TRP A 470 -7.81 6.44 18.87
N ASP A 471 -8.57 7.53 18.90
CA ASP A 471 -10.01 7.46 19.18
C ASP A 471 -10.84 7.01 17.97
N PHE A 472 -10.42 7.43 16.77
CA PHE A 472 -11.07 7.22 15.48
C PHE A 472 -10.01 7.24 14.35
N ASN A 473 -10.05 6.32 13.39
CA ASN A 473 -9.22 6.40 12.18
C ASN A 473 -9.97 5.95 10.92
N TYR A 474 -9.52 6.39 9.74
CA TYR A 474 -10.04 5.94 8.44
C TYR A 474 -8.96 5.99 7.35
N VAL A 475 -9.18 5.24 6.26
CA VAL A 475 -8.35 5.26 5.04
C VAL A 475 -8.63 6.52 4.23
N SER A 476 -7.61 7.26 3.79
CA SER A 476 -7.78 8.39 2.86
C SER A 476 -7.52 8.03 1.40
N ALA A 477 -6.48 7.22 1.11
CA ALA A 477 -6.17 6.75 -0.23
C ALA A 477 -5.52 5.35 -0.20
N LEU A 478 -5.46 4.70 -1.36
CA LEU A 478 -5.03 3.31 -1.53
C LEU A 478 -4.36 3.14 -2.89
N ASN A 479 -3.14 2.60 -2.93
CA ASN A 479 -2.46 2.26 -4.19
C ASN A 479 -2.71 0.80 -4.60
N ASP A 480 -2.26 0.40 -5.79
CA ASP A 480 -2.45 -0.97 -6.30
C ASP A 480 -1.64 -1.99 -5.50
N ALA A 481 -0.44 -1.64 -5.01
CA ALA A 481 0.37 -2.47 -4.11
C ALA A 481 -0.35 -2.82 -2.78
N GLY A 482 -1.46 -2.15 -2.46
CA GLY A 482 -2.26 -2.37 -1.26
C GLY A 482 -1.73 -1.60 -0.05
N GLN A 483 -0.87 -0.60 -0.28
CA GLN A 483 -0.49 0.38 0.72
C GLN A 483 -1.58 1.44 0.80
N ALA A 484 -1.88 1.90 2.01
CA ALA A 484 -2.99 2.81 2.26
C ALA A 484 -2.54 3.99 3.11
N THR A 485 -2.90 5.20 2.72
CA THR A 485 -2.82 6.34 3.65
C THR A 485 -4.06 6.39 4.51
N GLY A 486 -3.94 6.98 5.68
CA GLY A 486 -5.09 7.27 6.51
C GLY A 486 -4.82 8.36 7.51
N ASN A 487 -5.87 8.69 8.27
CA ASN A 487 -5.84 9.74 9.27
C ASN A 487 -6.43 9.20 10.57
N ALA A 488 -5.72 9.43 11.68
CA ALA A 488 -6.14 9.01 13.02
C ALA A 488 -6.29 10.23 13.95
N PHE A 489 -7.37 10.25 14.74
CA PHE A 489 -7.86 11.42 15.46
C PHE A 489 -7.86 11.23 16.98
N TYR A 490 -7.73 12.35 17.70
CA TYR A 490 -7.48 12.41 19.14
C TYR A 490 -8.54 13.27 19.85
N GLY A 491 -9.46 12.62 20.57
CA GLY A 491 -10.42 13.28 21.44
C GLY A 491 -11.34 14.32 20.79
N PRO A 492 -12.11 15.07 21.60
CA PRO A 492 -12.88 16.21 21.13
C PRO A 492 -11.96 17.41 20.87
N GLY A 493 -11.47 17.53 19.63
CA GLY A 493 -10.59 18.64 19.23
C GLY A 493 -9.83 18.50 17.89
N GLU A 494 -10.12 17.48 17.08
CA GLU A 494 -9.65 17.34 15.68
C GLU A 494 -8.13 17.41 15.41
N ARG A 495 -7.27 17.18 16.41
CA ARG A 495 -5.87 16.83 16.11
C ARG A 495 -5.85 15.50 15.36
N ALA A 496 -5.13 15.47 14.24
CA ALA A 496 -4.94 14.28 13.41
C ALA A 496 -3.46 13.93 13.25
N ARG A 497 -3.18 12.63 13.06
CA ARG A 497 -1.93 12.17 12.47
C ARG A 497 -2.23 11.46 11.16
N GLY A 498 -1.57 11.91 10.10
CA GLY A 498 -1.48 11.17 8.85
C GLY A 498 -0.64 9.93 9.08
N PHE A 499 -0.97 8.83 8.42
CA PHE A 499 -0.17 7.62 8.46
C PHE A 499 -0.13 6.94 7.09
N VAL A 500 0.92 6.14 6.88
CA VAL A 500 1.03 5.20 5.77
C VAL A 500 1.01 3.79 6.33
N TYR A 501 0.16 2.95 5.76
CA TYR A 501 0.04 1.53 6.05
C TYR A 501 0.69 0.72 4.93
N SER A 502 1.64 -0.16 5.29
CA SER A 502 2.23 -1.16 4.40
C SER A 502 2.46 -2.44 5.19
N ASP A 503 1.95 -3.58 4.69
CA ASP A 503 2.33 -4.91 5.19
C ASP A 503 2.11 -5.20 6.68
N GLY A 504 1.15 -4.50 7.31
CA GLY A 504 0.90 -4.60 8.75
C GLY A 504 1.65 -3.58 9.59
N ILE A 505 2.61 -2.86 9.00
CA ILE A 505 3.21 -1.66 9.59
C ILE A 505 2.26 -0.48 9.36
N VAL A 506 2.05 0.31 10.41
CA VAL A 506 1.62 1.71 10.27
C VAL A 506 2.82 2.59 10.61
N ARG A 507 3.20 3.48 9.71
CA ARG A 507 4.15 4.57 9.96
C ARG A 507 3.40 5.89 10.05
N ILE A 508 3.61 6.62 11.14
CA ILE A 508 3.06 7.97 11.31
C ILE A 508 3.85 8.95 10.42
N ILE A 509 3.14 9.80 9.69
CA ILE A 509 3.74 10.92 8.95
C ILE A 509 4.12 12.00 9.98
N PRO A 510 5.40 12.38 10.10
CA PRO A 510 5.85 13.35 11.08
C PRO A 510 5.35 14.77 10.76
N THR A 511 5.61 15.70 11.68
CA THR A 511 5.36 17.13 11.49
C THR A 511 6.66 17.90 11.29
N LEU A 512 6.55 19.16 10.85
CA LEU A 512 7.68 20.07 10.66
C LEU A 512 7.93 20.97 11.88
N GLY A 513 7.49 20.53 13.07
CA GLY A 513 7.57 21.26 14.35
C GLY A 513 6.22 21.53 15.02
N GLY A 514 5.12 21.40 14.28
CA GLY A 514 3.76 21.48 14.82
C GLY A 514 3.21 20.16 15.38
N ASP A 515 1.93 20.14 15.72
CA ASP A 515 1.26 19.08 16.50
C ASP A 515 0.32 18.16 15.70
N TRP A 516 0.06 18.41 14.41
CA TRP A 516 -0.76 17.53 13.58
C TRP A 516 -0.28 17.37 12.12
N SER A 517 -0.63 16.24 11.51
CA SER A 517 -0.37 15.92 10.11
C SER A 517 -1.59 15.24 9.49
N ARG A 518 -1.71 15.28 8.16
CA ARG A 518 -2.78 14.59 7.42
C ARG A 518 -2.21 13.96 6.16
N ALA A 519 -2.69 12.77 5.81
CA ALA A 519 -2.41 12.11 4.54
C ALA A 519 -3.65 12.17 3.63
N SER A 520 -3.48 12.61 2.39
CA SER A 520 -4.56 12.80 1.40
C SER A 520 -4.54 11.71 0.33
N ALA A 521 -3.38 11.48 -0.30
CA ALA A 521 -3.23 10.60 -1.46
C ALA A 521 -1.93 9.76 -1.40
N ILE A 522 -1.86 8.69 -2.21
CA ILE A 522 -0.68 7.82 -2.33
C ILE A 522 -0.59 7.19 -3.73
N ASN A 523 0.59 7.28 -4.38
CA ASN A 523 0.85 6.64 -5.67
C ASN A 523 1.46 5.23 -5.53
N ASN A 524 1.66 4.51 -6.64
CA ASN A 524 2.24 3.17 -6.63
C ASN A 524 3.76 3.13 -6.31
N GLN A 525 4.44 4.29 -6.24
CA GLN A 525 5.80 4.40 -5.69
C GLN A 525 5.84 4.51 -4.16
N GLY A 526 4.67 4.51 -3.48
CA GLY A 526 4.58 4.66 -2.03
C GLY A 526 4.77 6.11 -1.54
N GLN A 527 4.69 7.09 -2.44
CA GLN A 527 4.76 8.51 -2.08
C GLN A 527 3.40 8.97 -1.55
N ALA A 528 3.32 9.29 -0.27
CA ALA A 528 2.11 9.79 0.37
C ALA A 528 2.09 11.32 0.36
N ALA A 529 1.14 11.93 -0.36
CA ALA A 529 0.94 13.37 -0.37
C ALA A 529 -0.06 13.79 0.72
N GLY A 530 0.15 14.97 1.31
CA GLY A 530 -0.71 15.48 2.37
C GLY A 530 -0.26 16.80 2.96
N ILE A 531 -0.39 16.94 4.29
CA ILE A 531 -0.21 18.19 5.03
C ILE A 531 0.59 17.93 6.31
N ALA A 532 1.51 18.83 6.66
CA ALA A 532 2.17 18.86 7.96
C ALA A 532 2.20 20.28 8.55
N THR A 533 1.96 20.41 9.86
CA THR A 533 2.14 21.70 10.58
C THR A 533 3.60 22.01 10.89
N ILE A 534 3.95 23.29 10.81
CA ILE A 534 5.30 23.83 11.04
C ILE A 534 5.45 24.34 12.49
N ASP A 535 4.44 25.05 13.02
CA ASP A 535 4.43 25.55 14.40
C ASP A 535 3.24 25.02 15.22
N SER A 536 3.39 24.98 16.55
CA SER A 536 2.49 24.27 17.48
C SER A 536 1.67 25.18 18.41
N THR A 537 1.56 26.48 18.10
CA THR A 537 1.17 27.49 19.10
C THR A 537 -0.18 28.18 18.89
N ASP A 538 -0.85 28.04 17.75
CA ASP A 538 -2.20 28.60 17.57
C ASP A 538 -3.16 27.58 16.93
N PHE A 539 -4.08 27.06 17.74
CA PHE A 539 -5.08 26.05 17.36
C PHE A 539 -6.05 26.57 16.30
N ILE A 540 -6.26 27.89 16.22
CA ILE A 540 -7.25 28.46 15.32
C ILE A 540 -6.70 28.48 13.88
N ASN A 541 -5.43 28.87 13.70
CA ASN A 541 -4.80 29.10 12.40
C ASN A 541 -3.34 28.55 12.33
N PRO A 542 -3.10 27.23 12.45
CA PRO A 542 -1.74 26.69 12.42
C PRO A 542 -1.09 26.81 11.04
N THR A 543 0.18 27.24 11.01
CA THR A 543 0.98 27.29 9.77
C THR A 543 1.21 25.86 9.28
N ARG A 544 0.82 25.55 8.04
CA ARG A 544 0.87 24.19 7.51
C ARG A 544 1.24 24.20 6.03
N THR A 545 1.99 23.19 5.62
CA THR A 545 2.48 23.08 4.25
C THR A 545 2.11 21.73 3.64
N ALA A 546 1.96 21.75 2.32
CA ALA A 546 1.84 20.59 1.48
C ALA A 546 3.13 19.78 1.59
N ILE A 547 2.99 18.47 1.82
CA ILE A 547 4.13 17.56 1.94
C ILE A 547 4.01 16.37 1.00
N VAL A 548 5.17 15.79 0.68
CA VAL A 548 5.28 14.38 0.28
C VAL A 548 6.08 13.65 1.35
N PHE A 549 5.53 12.57 1.86
CA PHE A 549 6.22 11.61 2.71
C PHE A 549 6.50 10.35 1.91
N GLN A 550 7.78 10.00 1.79
CA GLN A 550 8.23 8.75 1.19
C GLN A 550 9.42 8.27 2.00
N ASP A 551 9.51 6.96 2.26
CA ASP A 551 10.74 6.36 2.78
C ASP A 551 11.30 7.04 4.05
N GLY A 552 10.39 7.41 4.96
CA GLY A 552 10.70 8.07 6.24
C GLY A 552 11.12 9.54 6.12
N GLU A 553 11.36 10.04 4.91
CA GLU A 553 11.67 11.44 4.64
C GLU A 553 10.39 12.25 4.39
N LEU A 554 10.30 13.40 5.08
CA LEU A 554 9.22 14.37 4.89
C LEU A 554 9.73 15.53 4.05
N ARG A 555 9.23 15.66 2.82
CA ARG A 555 9.54 16.76 1.92
C ARG A 555 8.47 17.85 2.02
N ASP A 556 8.87 19.01 2.51
CA ASP A 556 8.13 20.26 2.37
C ASP A 556 8.10 20.70 0.89
N LEU A 557 6.91 20.97 0.34
CA LEU A 557 6.72 21.45 -1.04
C LEU A 557 6.70 22.99 -1.13
N GLY A 558 6.66 23.68 0.01
CA GLY A 558 6.53 25.13 0.11
C GLY A 558 5.10 25.64 -0.10
N GLY A 559 4.97 26.91 -0.46
CA GLY A 559 3.68 27.57 -0.70
C GLY A 559 3.83 28.75 -1.67
N LEU A 560 2.73 29.40 -2.01
CA LEU A 560 2.68 30.51 -2.97
C LEU A 560 2.90 31.90 -2.34
N GLY A 561 3.20 31.97 -1.04
CA GLY A 561 3.49 33.20 -0.31
C GLY A 561 2.66 33.42 0.96
N GLY A 562 1.60 32.63 1.16
CA GLY A 562 0.81 32.58 2.39
C GLY A 562 1.30 31.56 3.42
N LEU A 563 0.45 31.27 4.42
CA LEU A 563 0.79 30.42 5.57
C LEU A 563 0.28 28.98 5.43
N ILE A 564 -0.55 28.73 4.42
CA ILE A 564 -1.21 27.45 4.17
C ILE A 564 -0.89 26.97 2.75
N SER A 565 -0.42 25.74 2.65
CA SER A 565 -0.55 24.91 1.46
C SER A 565 -1.00 23.50 1.85
N GLU A 566 -1.80 22.86 1.00
CA GLU A 566 -2.39 21.56 1.24
C GLU A 566 -2.32 20.71 -0.03
N ALA A 567 -1.70 19.53 0.02
CA ALA A 567 -1.77 18.57 -1.07
C ALA A 567 -3.04 17.71 -0.96
N TYR A 568 -3.72 17.53 -2.07
CA TYR A 568 -4.93 16.71 -2.18
C TYR A 568 -4.69 15.45 -3.02
N ASP A 569 -3.86 15.51 -4.07
CA ASP A 569 -3.60 14.35 -4.95
C ASP A 569 -2.16 14.28 -5.49
N ILE A 570 -1.71 13.08 -5.88
CA ILE A 570 -0.36 12.78 -6.39
C ILE A 570 -0.38 11.68 -7.46
N ASN A 571 0.28 11.91 -8.61
CA ASN A 571 0.35 10.94 -9.71
C ASN A 571 1.64 10.09 -9.70
N GLU A 572 1.75 9.15 -10.64
CA GLU A 572 2.85 8.17 -10.71
C GLU A 572 4.19 8.76 -11.14
N VAL A 573 4.24 10.01 -11.61
CA VAL A 573 5.50 10.73 -11.85
C VAL A 573 5.90 11.65 -10.68
N GLY A 574 5.12 11.64 -9.59
CA GLY A 574 5.39 12.41 -8.37
C GLY A 574 5.01 13.89 -8.46
N GLN A 575 4.17 14.27 -9.43
CA GLN A 575 3.54 15.58 -9.44
C GLN A 575 2.42 15.62 -8.39
N VAL A 576 2.27 16.76 -7.71
CA VAL A 576 1.30 16.93 -6.61
C VAL A 576 0.42 18.13 -6.88
N VAL A 577 -0.88 18.02 -6.59
CA VAL A 577 -1.83 19.13 -6.72
C VAL A 577 -2.55 19.43 -5.42
N GLY A 578 -3.10 20.63 -5.32
CA GLY A 578 -3.86 21.05 -4.16
C GLY A 578 -4.22 22.53 -4.18
N MET A 579 -4.22 23.13 -2.99
CA MET A 579 -4.50 24.55 -2.77
C MET A 579 -3.41 25.20 -1.91
N ALA A 580 -3.03 26.44 -2.23
CA ALA A 580 -2.09 27.22 -1.45
C ALA A 580 -2.46 28.70 -1.41
N GLU A 581 -2.27 29.34 -0.26
CA GLU A 581 -2.44 30.78 -0.09
C GLU A 581 -1.30 31.57 -0.75
N THR A 582 -1.64 32.70 -1.37
CA THR A 582 -0.67 33.61 -2.01
C THR A 582 -0.21 34.74 -1.08
N THR A 583 -0.93 35.02 0.01
CA THR A 583 -0.56 36.01 1.02
C THR A 583 -0.85 35.52 2.43
N ALA A 584 -0.19 36.11 3.43
CA ALA A 584 -0.37 35.77 4.84
C ALA A 584 -1.54 36.52 5.52
N ASP A 585 -2.44 37.18 4.77
CA ASP A 585 -3.63 37.81 5.35
C ASP A 585 -4.80 36.82 5.41
N PHE A 586 -5.02 36.28 6.61
CA PHE A 586 -6.05 35.29 6.90
C PHE A 586 -7.50 35.75 6.62
N LYS A 587 -7.72 37.04 6.28
CA LYS A 587 -9.06 37.60 6.13
C LYS A 587 -9.72 37.42 4.76
N SER A 588 -8.99 37.00 3.73
CA SER A 588 -9.55 36.92 2.37
C SER A 588 -10.03 35.53 1.97
N GLY A 589 -9.44 34.47 2.52
CA GLY A 589 -9.73 33.08 2.09
C GLY A 589 -9.24 32.77 0.67
N GLU A 590 -8.35 33.60 0.12
CA GLU A 590 -7.80 33.52 -1.24
C GLU A 590 -6.75 32.40 -1.37
N GLY A 591 -7.23 31.16 -1.52
CA GLY A 591 -6.42 30.01 -1.93
C GLY A 591 -6.36 29.88 -3.44
N HIS A 592 -5.18 29.71 -4.02
CA HIS A 592 -5.01 29.37 -5.43
C HIS A 592 -4.81 27.86 -5.61
N ALA A 593 -5.28 27.31 -6.72
CA ALA A 593 -4.94 25.94 -7.09
C ALA A 593 -3.45 25.88 -7.48
N PHE A 594 -2.73 24.82 -7.10
CA PHE A 594 -1.33 24.63 -7.49
C PHE A 594 -1.08 23.29 -8.18
N LEU A 595 -0.01 23.25 -8.99
CA LEU A 595 0.64 22.04 -9.48
C LEU A 595 2.13 22.09 -9.11
N PHE A 596 2.60 21.11 -8.35
CA PHE A 596 4.00 20.92 -8.02
C PHE A 596 4.64 19.94 -9.00
N ASP A 597 5.66 20.37 -9.74
CA ASP A 597 6.29 19.59 -10.83
C ASP A 597 7.42 18.63 -10.38
N GLY A 598 7.61 18.48 -9.07
CA GLY A 598 8.76 17.79 -8.48
C GLY A 598 9.89 18.74 -8.06
N VAL A 599 9.86 20.01 -8.47
CA VAL A 599 10.86 21.05 -8.16
C VAL A 599 10.24 22.36 -7.68
N VAL A 600 9.18 22.84 -8.34
CA VAL A 600 8.55 24.15 -8.11
C VAL A 600 7.03 23.99 -7.98
N MET A 601 6.44 24.73 -7.05
CA MET A 601 4.98 24.91 -6.97
C MET A 601 4.54 25.98 -7.96
N ALA A 602 3.86 25.57 -9.02
CA ALA A 602 3.27 26.48 -10.01
C ALA A 602 1.88 26.92 -9.55
N ASP A 603 1.66 28.24 -9.53
CA ASP A 603 0.35 28.86 -9.33
C ASP A 603 -0.52 28.67 -10.58
N LEU A 604 -1.67 27.99 -10.43
CA LEU A 604 -2.67 27.81 -11.48
C LEU A 604 -3.74 28.90 -11.46
N GLY A 605 -3.84 29.68 -10.37
CA GLY A 605 -4.86 30.68 -10.14
C GLY A 605 -6.25 30.10 -9.91
N PHE A 606 -7.25 30.76 -10.48
CA PHE A 606 -8.68 30.45 -10.44
C PHE A 606 -9.38 30.90 -11.73
N LEU A 607 -10.63 30.49 -11.95
CA LEU A 607 -11.40 30.86 -13.14
C LEU A 607 -11.88 32.33 -13.09
N GLY A 608 -11.57 33.09 -14.13
CA GLY A 608 -12.24 34.37 -14.44
C GLY A 608 -12.09 35.43 -13.33
N THR A 609 -13.21 35.79 -12.70
CA THR A 609 -13.28 36.72 -11.56
C THR A 609 -13.58 36.00 -10.24
N GLY A 610 -13.20 34.72 -10.14
CA GLY A 610 -13.25 33.97 -8.89
C GLY A 610 -12.36 34.57 -7.80
N ILE A 611 -12.46 34.00 -6.61
CA ILE A 611 -11.73 34.46 -5.42
C ILE A 611 -10.86 33.37 -4.78
N ARG A 612 -11.12 32.09 -5.11
CA ARG A 612 -10.24 30.96 -4.76
C ARG A 612 -10.46 29.76 -5.67
N ALA A 613 -9.50 28.85 -5.72
CA ALA A 613 -9.65 27.53 -6.34
C ALA A 613 -8.82 26.47 -5.62
N SER A 614 -9.26 25.22 -5.77
CA SER A 614 -8.57 24.02 -5.28
C SER A 614 -8.48 22.99 -6.39
N ALA A 615 -7.27 22.50 -6.68
CA ALA A 615 -7.07 21.33 -7.52
C ALA A 615 -7.28 20.05 -6.70
N LEU A 616 -8.26 19.24 -7.06
CA LEU A 616 -8.75 18.10 -6.25
C LEU A 616 -8.30 16.74 -6.79
N GLY A 617 -8.01 16.60 -8.08
CA GLY A 617 -7.53 15.37 -8.70
C GLY A 617 -6.57 15.63 -9.87
N LEU A 618 -5.70 14.65 -10.14
CA LEU A 618 -4.60 14.70 -11.11
C LEU A 618 -4.39 13.33 -11.76
N ASN A 619 -4.45 13.26 -13.09
CA ASN A 619 -4.10 12.02 -13.81
C ASN A 619 -2.62 11.94 -14.22
N ASN A 620 -2.20 10.80 -14.74
CA ASN A 620 -0.81 10.54 -15.15
C ASN A 620 -0.38 11.28 -16.43
N ASP A 621 -1.32 11.83 -17.20
CA ASP A 621 -1.03 12.76 -18.32
C ASP A 621 -0.82 14.22 -17.84
N GLY A 622 -0.94 14.47 -16.54
CA GLY A 622 -0.73 15.79 -15.93
C GLY A 622 -1.94 16.73 -16.07
N ILE A 623 -3.13 16.19 -16.37
CA ILE A 623 -4.38 16.94 -16.39
C ILE A 623 -4.89 17.07 -14.95
N VAL A 624 -5.14 18.31 -14.55
CA VAL A 624 -5.60 18.66 -13.20
C VAL A 624 -7.07 19.03 -13.26
N VAL A 625 -7.87 18.55 -12.31
CA VAL A 625 -9.27 18.96 -12.15
C VAL A 625 -9.53 19.52 -10.76
N GLY A 626 -10.58 20.33 -10.62
CA GLY A 626 -10.92 20.91 -9.33
C GLY A 626 -12.16 21.77 -9.32
N ALA A 627 -12.22 22.68 -8.35
CA ALA A 627 -13.29 23.67 -8.20
C ALA A 627 -12.71 25.08 -8.05
N SER A 628 -13.37 26.06 -8.67
CA SER A 628 -13.09 27.49 -8.55
C SER A 628 -14.34 28.21 -8.03
N GLU A 629 -14.19 28.97 -6.96
CA GLU A 629 -15.30 29.63 -6.26
C GLU A 629 -15.39 31.13 -6.61
N TRP A 630 -16.63 31.63 -6.68
CA TRP A 630 -16.96 32.98 -7.13
C TRP A 630 -17.42 33.90 -5.99
N ASN A 631 -18.11 33.37 -4.97
CA ASN A 631 -18.64 34.17 -3.87
C ASN A 631 -18.84 33.35 -2.57
N PHE A 632 -18.35 33.86 -1.44
CA PHE A 632 -18.56 33.26 -0.12
C PHE A 632 -19.99 33.41 0.43
N ASP A 633 -20.74 34.43 -0.01
CA ASP A 633 -22.08 34.74 0.52
C ASP A 633 -23.22 33.87 -0.07
N LEU A 634 -22.92 33.02 -1.08
CA LEU A 634 -23.90 32.19 -1.77
C LEU A 634 -23.43 30.72 -1.84
N PRO A 635 -24.18 29.75 -1.29
CA PRO A 635 -23.83 28.35 -1.46
C PRO A 635 -23.97 27.92 -2.93
N PHE A 636 -22.98 27.16 -3.42
CA PHE A 636 -22.85 26.63 -4.78
C PHE A 636 -22.51 27.63 -5.90
N ASP A 637 -22.01 28.83 -5.57
CA ASP A 637 -21.41 29.76 -6.56
C ASP A 637 -19.96 29.34 -6.89
N SER A 638 -19.82 28.12 -7.42
CA SER A 638 -18.53 27.52 -7.82
C SER A 638 -18.66 26.79 -9.15
N HIS A 639 -17.57 26.77 -9.92
CA HIS A 639 -17.47 26.10 -11.22
C HIS A 639 -16.34 25.07 -11.19
N GLY A 640 -16.60 23.88 -11.75
CA GLY A 640 -15.56 22.87 -11.96
C GLY A 640 -14.58 23.32 -13.05
N PHE A 641 -13.28 23.14 -12.82
CA PHE A 641 -12.25 23.45 -13.82
C PHE A 641 -11.45 22.20 -14.22
N LEU A 642 -10.89 22.26 -15.44
CA LEU A 642 -9.85 21.38 -15.95
C LEU A 642 -8.65 22.26 -16.35
N TYR A 643 -7.44 21.88 -15.95
CA TYR A 643 -6.20 22.53 -16.34
C TYR A 643 -5.31 21.55 -17.10
N GLY A 644 -4.74 22.02 -18.20
CA GLY A 644 -3.79 21.25 -19.02
C GLY A 644 -3.04 22.17 -19.97
N SER A 645 -2.64 21.65 -21.15
CA SER A 645 -1.83 22.41 -22.14
C SER A 645 -2.46 23.72 -22.65
N ALA A 646 -3.78 23.90 -22.50
CA ALA A 646 -4.51 25.13 -22.85
C ALA A 646 -4.62 26.15 -21.69
N GLY A 647 -4.09 25.82 -20.50
CA GLY A 647 -4.37 26.56 -19.26
C GLY A 647 -5.63 26.06 -18.54
N MET A 648 -6.17 26.86 -17.62
CA MET A 648 -7.39 26.56 -16.88
C MET A 648 -8.64 26.82 -17.74
N VAL A 649 -9.52 25.83 -17.84
CA VAL A 649 -10.76 25.84 -18.61
C VAL A 649 -11.93 25.50 -17.71
N ASP A 650 -13.03 26.24 -17.83
CA ASP A 650 -14.29 25.94 -17.16
C ASP A 650 -14.96 24.71 -17.80
N ILE A 651 -15.17 23.65 -17.03
CA ILE A 651 -15.74 22.38 -17.52
C ILE A 651 -17.17 22.58 -18.07
N ASN A 652 -17.88 23.62 -17.64
CA ASN A 652 -19.21 23.96 -18.17
C ASN A 652 -19.18 24.35 -19.65
N THR A 653 -18.01 24.71 -20.19
CA THR A 653 -17.80 24.95 -21.63
C THR A 653 -17.54 23.68 -22.43
N LEU A 654 -17.32 22.54 -21.76
CA LEU A 654 -16.96 21.24 -22.34
C LEU A 654 -18.14 20.24 -22.36
N ILE A 655 -19.29 20.61 -21.83
CA ILE A 655 -20.54 19.83 -21.81
C ILE A 655 -21.62 20.52 -22.64
N ASP A 656 -22.66 19.78 -23.05
CA ASP A 656 -23.77 20.36 -23.82
C ASP A 656 -24.60 21.33 -22.94
N PRO A 657 -24.63 22.64 -23.24
CA PRO A 657 -25.38 23.61 -22.44
C PRO A 657 -26.90 23.41 -22.53
N ALA A 658 -27.42 22.70 -23.54
CA ALA A 658 -28.83 22.31 -23.59
C ALA A 658 -29.20 21.30 -22.48
N LEU A 659 -28.21 20.64 -21.86
CA LEU A 659 -28.41 19.84 -20.67
C LEU A 659 -28.68 20.70 -19.43
N GLY A 660 -28.44 22.01 -19.41
CA GLY A 660 -28.82 22.89 -18.30
C GLY A 660 -28.43 22.36 -16.91
N TRP A 661 -27.24 21.79 -16.79
CA TRP A 661 -26.61 21.35 -15.54
C TRP A 661 -25.29 22.11 -15.43
N THR A 662 -24.99 22.64 -14.25
CA THR A 662 -23.71 23.27 -13.95
C THR A 662 -22.84 22.29 -13.18
N ILE A 663 -21.64 22.00 -13.69
CA ILE A 663 -20.58 21.33 -12.93
C ILE A 663 -20.00 22.33 -11.94
N VAL A 664 -20.24 22.11 -10.65
CA VAL A 664 -19.81 23.03 -9.58
C VAL A 664 -18.48 22.64 -8.95
N SER A 665 -18.08 21.38 -9.09
CA SER A 665 -16.81 20.82 -8.63
C SER A 665 -16.50 19.56 -9.42
N ALA A 666 -15.32 19.49 -10.04
CA ALA A 666 -14.72 18.22 -10.44
C ALA A 666 -13.91 17.70 -9.24
N LYS A 667 -14.29 16.53 -8.74
CA LYS A 667 -13.74 15.93 -7.52
C LYS A 667 -12.45 15.18 -7.79
N ASP A 668 -12.39 14.49 -8.94
CA ASP A 668 -11.40 13.45 -9.22
C ASP A 668 -11.37 13.13 -10.73
N ILE A 669 -10.25 12.64 -11.24
CA ILE A 669 -10.02 12.30 -12.65
C ILE A 669 -9.16 11.03 -12.78
N ASN A 670 -9.51 10.13 -13.69
CA ASN A 670 -8.72 8.93 -13.98
C ASN A 670 -7.86 9.06 -15.26
N ASP A 671 -6.98 8.08 -15.50
CA ASP A 671 -6.11 8.02 -16.70
C ASP A 671 -6.88 7.70 -18.00
N ALA A 672 -8.20 7.56 -17.94
CA ALA A 672 -9.08 7.45 -19.10
C ALA A 672 -9.82 8.77 -19.37
N ASP A 673 -9.33 9.88 -18.82
CA ASP A 673 -9.91 11.23 -18.83
C ASP A 673 -11.36 11.30 -18.31
N GLN A 674 -11.84 10.30 -17.56
CA GLN A 674 -13.17 10.35 -16.96
C GLN A 674 -13.12 11.18 -15.67
N ILE A 675 -14.03 12.14 -15.53
CA ILE A 675 -14.05 13.08 -14.40
C ILE A 675 -15.25 12.78 -13.51
N LEU A 676 -15.00 12.46 -12.24
CA LEU A 676 -16.04 12.39 -11.23
C LEU A 676 -16.36 13.81 -10.74
N ALA A 677 -17.62 14.22 -10.78
CA ALA A 677 -18.01 15.59 -10.48
C ALA A 677 -19.35 15.71 -9.73
N LEU A 678 -19.56 16.88 -9.13
CA LEU A 678 -20.85 17.32 -8.62
C LEU A 678 -21.51 18.25 -9.65
N ALA A 679 -22.70 17.89 -10.11
CA ALA A 679 -23.50 18.70 -11.03
C ALA A 679 -24.77 19.20 -10.33
N CYS A 680 -25.11 20.47 -10.51
CA CYS A 680 -26.29 21.10 -9.93
C CYS A 680 -27.23 21.67 -11.01
N ARG A 681 -28.54 21.59 -10.77
CA ARG A 681 -29.58 22.26 -11.54
C ARG A 681 -30.69 22.70 -10.60
N ASP A 682 -31.15 23.94 -10.71
CA ASP A 682 -32.27 24.50 -9.92
C ASP A 682 -32.09 24.33 -8.39
N GLY A 683 -30.84 24.36 -7.91
CA GLY A 683 -30.48 24.15 -6.50
C GLY A 683 -30.41 22.68 -6.04
N LEU A 684 -30.68 21.71 -6.91
CA LEU A 684 -30.52 20.28 -6.66
C LEU A 684 -29.21 19.78 -7.26
N CYS A 685 -28.35 19.19 -6.43
CA CYS A 685 -27.04 18.68 -6.83
C CYS A 685 -26.98 17.15 -6.78
N THR A 686 -26.23 16.53 -7.70
CA THR A 686 -26.05 15.08 -7.79
C THR A 686 -24.67 14.72 -8.32
N ASN A 687 -24.18 13.52 -8.00
CA ASN A 687 -22.91 13.03 -8.52
C ASN A 687 -23.07 12.57 -9.98
N VAL A 688 -22.13 12.97 -10.82
CA VAL A 688 -22.05 12.60 -12.23
C VAL A 688 -20.65 12.12 -12.57
N LEU A 689 -20.58 11.20 -13.52
CA LEU A 689 -19.35 10.86 -14.22
C LEU A 689 -19.39 11.54 -15.59
N LEU A 690 -18.37 12.32 -15.91
CA LEU A 690 -18.17 12.88 -17.24
C LEU A 690 -17.32 11.89 -18.03
N ASP A 691 -17.92 11.26 -19.04
CA ASP A 691 -17.17 10.40 -19.98
C ASP A 691 -16.69 11.24 -21.18
N PRO A 692 -15.41 11.14 -21.58
CA PRO A 692 -14.92 11.83 -22.77
C PRO A 692 -15.57 11.27 -24.04
N ILE A 693 -15.98 12.18 -24.92
CA ILE A 693 -16.56 11.82 -26.22
C ILE A 693 -15.41 11.37 -27.12
N ALA A 694 -15.34 10.06 -27.36
CA ALA A 694 -14.44 9.48 -28.33
C ALA A 694 -14.72 10.07 -29.72
N LEU A 695 -13.88 11.03 -30.14
CA LEU A 695 -13.90 11.56 -31.50
C LEU A 695 -13.68 10.40 -32.47
N ALA A 696 -14.68 10.11 -33.29
CA ALA A 696 -14.61 9.08 -34.30
C ALA A 696 -13.61 9.49 -35.39
N VAL A 697 -12.33 9.20 -35.16
CA VAL A 697 -11.27 9.31 -36.17
C VAL A 697 -11.69 8.43 -37.35
N PRO A 698 -12.02 8.98 -38.53
CA PRO A 698 -12.41 8.14 -39.65
C PRO A 698 -11.20 7.31 -40.05
N GLU A 699 -11.34 5.98 -40.14
CA GLU A 699 -10.21 5.12 -40.50
C GLU A 699 -9.52 5.65 -41.77
N PRO A 700 -8.17 5.65 -41.83
CA PRO A 700 -7.41 6.21 -42.96
C PRO A 700 -7.84 5.65 -44.34
N HIS A 701 -8.46 4.47 -44.34
CA HIS A 701 -8.96 3.75 -45.50
C HIS A 701 -10.20 4.40 -46.14
N ALA A 702 -11.07 5.06 -45.36
CA ALA A 702 -12.29 5.69 -45.87
C ALA A 702 -11.97 6.84 -46.85
N TRP A 703 -11.04 7.72 -46.46
CA TRP A 703 -10.58 8.82 -47.30
C TRP A 703 -9.85 8.35 -48.56
N MET A 704 -9.03 7.30 -48.46
CA MET A 704 -8.38 6.70 -49.62
C MET A 704 -9.39 6.15 -50.64
N MET A 705 -10.49 5.53 -50.20
CA MET A 705 -11.53 5.05 -51.12
C MET A 705 -12.32 6.19 -51.80
N VAL A 706 -12.60 7.29 -51.09
CA VAL A 706 -13.25 8.48 -51.69
C VAL A 706 -12.33 9.14 -52.72
N VAL A 707 -11.05 9.31 -52.41
CA VAL A 707 -10.05 9.89 -53.34
C VAL A 707 -9.83 8.97 -54.56
N ALA A 708 -9.77 7.65 -54.36
CA ALA A 708 -9.67 6.68 -55.45
C ALA A 708 -10.92 6.69 -56.36
N GLY A 709 -12.13 6.82 -55.78
CA GLY A 709 -13.38 6.95 -56.53
C GLY A 709 -13.42 8.20 -57.41
N LEU A 710 -12.98 9.35 -56.88
CA LEU A 710 -12.88 10.61 -57.63
C LEU A 710 -11.80 10.56 -58.72
N ALA A 711 -10.66 9.92 -58.46
CA ALA A 711 -9.61 9.71 -59.47
C ALA A 711 -10.08 8.81 -60.64
N LEU A 712 -10.86 7.76 -60.34
CA LEU A 712 -11.46 6.89 -61.36
C LEU A 712 -12.47 7.63 -62.24
N LEU A 713 -13.28 8.53 -61.67
CA LEU A 713 -14.19 9.40 -62.43
C LEU A 713 -13.46 10.42 -63.32
N GLY A 714 -12.31 10.94 -62.89
CA GLY A 714 -11.48 11.87 -63.67
C GLY A 714 -10.78 11.25 -64.89
N SER A 715 -10.54 9.94 -64.89
CA SER A 715 -9.73 9.25 -65.91
C SER A 715 -10.45 8.93 -67.23
N ARG A 716 -11.79 9.04 -67.30
CA ARG A 716 -12.60 8.66 -68.47
C ARG A 716 -13.07 9.84 -69.33
N ARG A 717 -12.16 10.64 -69.90
CA ARG A 717 -12.43 11.45 -71.12
C ARG A 717 -11.17 11.98 -71.81
N ARG A 718 -10.68 11.25 -72.83
CA ARG A 718 -10.13 11.75 -74.14
C ARG A 718 -9.22 10.72 -74.82
N ARG A 719 -9.79 9.88 -75.70
CA ARG A 719 -9.12 9.39 -76.93
C ARG A 719 -10.17 9.31 -78.03
N GLY A 720 -10.08 10.22 -79.01
CA GLY A 720 -10.92 10.18 -80.22
C GLY A 720 -10.32 9.23 -81.26
N PRO A 721 -11.14 8.65 -82.16
CA PRO A 721 -10.64 7.80 -83.24
C PRO A 721 -10.08 8.65 -84.39
N ARG A 722 -8.86 8.31 -84.84
CA ARG A 722 -8.38 8.70 -86.17
C ARG A 722 -8.90 7.70 -87.19
N TRP A 723 -9.52 8.20 -88.26
CA TRP A 723 -9.52 7.53 -89.56
C TRP A 723 -9.14 8.54 -90.64
N SER A 724 -8.29 8.10 -91.55
CA SER A 724 -7.79 8.87 -92.68
C SER A 724 -8.45 8.38 -93.95
N GLU A 725 -8.93 9.28 -94.81
CA GLU A 725 -8.58 9.22 -96.23
C GLU A 725 -8.84 10.55 -96.96
N LYS A 726 -8.28 10.64 -98.16
CA LYS A 726 -8.16 11.86 -98.98
C LYS A 726 -9.42 12.09 -99.80
N PHE A 727 -9.65 13.33 -100.23
CA PHE A 727 -9.82 13.64 -101.66
C PHE A 727 -9.49 15.11 -101.94
N THR A 728 -8.81 15.36 -103.06
CA THR A 728 -8.55 16.69 -103.63
C THR A 728 -9.66 17.09 -104.60
N VAL A 729 -10.17 18.31 -104.48
CA VAL A 729 -10.06 19.39 -105.48
C VAL A 729 -9.90 20.71 -104.70
#